data_AF-A0A420J8M0-F1
#
_entry.id   AF-A0A420J8M0-F1
#
_cell.length_a   1.000
_cell.length_b   1.000
_cell.length_c   1.000
_cell.angle_alpha   90.00
_cell.angle_beta   90.00
_cell.angle_gamma   90.00
#
_symmetry.space_group_name_H-M   'P 1'
#
loop_
_entity.id
_entity.type
_entity.pdbx_description
1 polymer ?
#
loop_
_entity_poly.entity_id
_entity_poly.type
_entity_poly.pdbx_seq_one_letter_code
_entity_poly.pdbx_strand_id
1 'polypeptide(L)'
;MRTMQAERLLTNVLNSYRRNDLKPHDIDLIFSNTISLLTSLTNPLNVTLLTSHLLIAPAIWNRPNGIATSYRIISLFNTAAISIRKDEPLSHSNINETLRLNRVGIESNEWVKAVVKGLDERGARWRHTLVIAGILLGMDGQNGRILSRKLKNNIENAMVTAVNLALNQPGSSGIIAASSIVLALNHTFPVLRKDIQEKFDYNNLLPIMIRAMISMEGYQNGGFLSNIDTDLRRREENKFEWSSKSASFIHIQNLSKKPLFISMGPLSQLIAFAIKNVKSPFKVIEVRDHLLAFTGALLDRWIRVKFSEIDSSNQGLILTPATIHETLPLLWQVLKTVFFTLIVIFQAIIGKTLTDPLLSSNQHALITASRTLQVLKNIHFMTSRLGSTRFSVYAFVNLSSIDILSQHPPSVVSYLRSIYPPTSGVIRRSCVERSHDLFYLNLAEHFSAVLEPADAELLIIPVCTPYIELQENMQFTEIFEAAHSVMLSIFTAPQNSDLTVKSLPSYIEKLLTCFPNYLGPQQFRFAFKALIQICTPPNPLGTTQPMMAEALLEVLHHRALQASTIPIPSMLLKSSSEKSKQNVLITEQTVFIFTILDSLPYLSVDILETWLDLVAGVLEKVPEGGMRDYCKKQFWETLENGVMDMDRSLICLSWWGSKGGREKIMFKGNVNNGPFMSGGLPLKNKSSRL
;
A
#
# COMPACT_ATOMS: atom_id res chain seq x y z
N MET A 1 48.32 26.02 30.72
CA MET A 1 48.21 26.71 29.41
C MET A 1 46.90 26.39 28.67
N ARG A 2 46.49 25.11 28.52
CA ARG A 2 45.19 24.73 27.90
C ARG A 2 43.95 25.28 28.64
N THR A 3 43.98 25.36 29.97
CA THR A 3 42.86 25.88 30.80
C THR A 3 42.57 27.36 30.58
N MET A 4 43.60 28.22 30.55
CA MET A 4 43.44 29.66 30.26
C MET A 4 42.91 29.95 28.84
N GLN A 5 43.24 29.11 27.87
CA GLN A 5 42.72 29.23 26.50
C GLN A 5 41.23 28.83 26.42
N ALA A 6 40.83 27.79 27.14
CA ALA A 6 39.43 27.36 27.24
C ALA A 6 38.54 28.41 27.95
N GLU A 7 39.04 29.09 28.98
CA GLU A 7 38.31 30.16 29.68
C GLU A 7 38.09 31.42 28.81
N ARG A 8 39.09 31.80 28.02
CA ARG A 8 38.95 32.89 27.03
C ARG A 8 37.94 32.53 25.94
N LEU A 9 37.97 31.29 25.44
CA LEU A 9 36.99 30.79 24.47
C LEU A 9 35.57 30.74 25.06
N LEU A 10 35.41 30.29 26.30
CA LEU A 10 34.14 30.27 27.01
C LEU A 10 33.53 31.68 27.10
N THR A 11 34.32 32.66 27.52
CA THR A 11 33.87 34.06 27.61
C THR A 11 33.43 34.60 26.24
N ASN A 12 34.19 34.30 25.19
CA ASN A 12 33.86 34.70 23.82
C ASN A 12 32.57 34.05 23.29
N VAL A 13 32.35 32.77 23.56
CA VAL A 13 31.13 32.05 23.16
C VAL A 13 29.91 32.57 23.93
N LEU A 14 30.03 32.80 25.24
CA LEU A 14 28.94 33.38 26.05
C LEU A 14 28.56 34.80 25.60
N ASN A 15 29.55 35.61 25.22
CA ASN A 15 29.31 36.93 24.63
C ASN A 15 28.64 36.82 23.25
N SER A 16 29.01 35.80 22.47
CA SER A 16 28.41 35.54 21.16
C SER A 16 26.96 35.09 21.26
N TYR A 17 26.59 34.29 22.27
CA TYR A 17 25.20 33.88 22.50
C TYR A 17 24.24 35.05 22.73
N ARG A 18 24.73 36.16 23.31
CA ARG A 18 23.93 37.36 23.63
C ARG A 18 23.68 38.26 22.42
N ARG A 19 24.32 38.03 21.28
CA ARG A 19 24.17 38.85 20.07
C ARG A 19 22.91 38.47 19.30
N ASN A 20 22.20 39.46 18.76
CA ASN A 20 20.92 39.24 18.06
C ASN A 20 21.05 39.18 16.51
N ASP A 21 22.15 39.70 15.94
CA ASP A 21 22.32 39.84 14.49
C ASP A 21 23.62 39.17 13.99
N LEU A 22 23.65 37.83 14.00
CA LEU A 22 24.78 37.05 13.51
C LEU A 22 24.54 36.52 12.10
N LYS A 23 25.59 36.45 11.28
CA LYS A 23 25.52 35.82 9.95
C LYS A 23 25.53 34.28 10.10
N PRO A 24 25.01 33.52 9.12
CA PRO A 24 24.97 32.05 9.20
C PRO A 24 26.32 31.39 9.50
N HIS A 25 27.41 31.89 8.89
CA HIS A 25 28.78 31.42 9.14
C HIS A 25 29.21 31.60 10.61
N ASP A 26 28.83 32.71 11.24
CA ASP A 26 29.17 32.99 12.64
C ASP A 26 28.41 32.04 13.59
N ILE A 27 27.19 31.64 13.21
CA ILE A 27 26.42 30.63 13.93
C ILE A 27 27.14 29.27 13.85
N ASP A 28 27.66 28.87 12.69
CA ASP A 28 28.42 27.62 12.54
C ASP A 28 29.70 27.59 13.40
N LEU A 29 30.39 28.73 13.48
CA LEU A 29 31.54 28.90 14.36
C LEU A 29 31.13 28.78 15.84
N ILE A 30 30.00 29.37 16.24
CA ILE A 30 29.46 29.27 17.60
C ILE A 30 29.17 27.81 17.95
N PHE A 31 28.49 27.05 17.08
CA PHE A 31 28.21 25.63 17.32
C PHE A 31 29.51 24.81 17.45
N SER A 32 30.48 25.03 16.57
CA SER A 32 31.77 24.33 16.59
C SER A 32 32.56 24.61 17.87
N ASN A 33 32.64 25.89 18.28
CA ASN A 33 33.29 26.29 19.52
C ASN A 33 32.56 25.75 20.75
N THR A 34 31.22 25.70 20.71
CA THR A 34 30.41 25.13 21.79
C THR A 34 30.69 23.64 21.96
N ILE A 35 30.79 22.87 20.87
CA ILE A 35 31.16 21.44 20.92
C ILE A 35 32.54 21.28 21.54
N SER A 36 33.53 22.04 21.07
CA SER A 36 34.91 21.99 21.59
C SER A 36 34.96 22.31 23.10
N LEU A 37 34.19 23.30 23.57
CA LEU A 37 34.08 23.61 24.99
C LEU A 37 33.39 22.50 25.78
N LEU A 38 32.27 21.95 25.28
CA LEU A 38 31.57 20.86 25.95
C LEU A 38 32.46 19.62 26.14
N THR A 39 33.41 19.37 25.26
CA THR A 39 34.33 18.23 25.36
C THR A 39 35.62 18.52 26.14
N SER A 40 36.06 19.79 26.21
CA SER A 40 37.35 20.16 26.82
C SER A 40 37.25 20.76 28.23
N LEU A 41 36.07 21.21 28.65
CA LEU A 41 35.86 21.78 29.97
C LEU A 41 35.94 20.69 31.05
N THR A 42 36.83 20.89 32.02
CA THR A 42 37.04 19.97 33.14
C THR A 42 36.17 20.29 34.36
N ASN A 43 35.67 21.53 34.48
CA ASN A 43 34.82 21.96 35.59
C ASN A 43 33.32 21.74 35.28
N PRO A 44 32.58 20.92 36.05
CA PRO A 44 31.15 20.66 35.83
C PRO A 44 30.27 21.92 35.92
N LEU A 45 30.67 22.93 36.70
CA LEU A 45 29.91 24.19 36.79
C LEU A 45 29.95 24.96 35.47
N ASN A 46 31.08 24.93 34.75
CA ASN A 46 31.21 25.59 33.45
C ASN A 46 30.37 24.89 32.38
N VAL A 47 30.27 23.56 32.43
CA VAL A 47 29.38 22.76 31.55
C VAL A 47 27.91 23.08 31.84
N THR A 48 27.54 23.18 33.12
CA THR A 48 26.19 23.58 33.56
C THR A 48 25.83 24.97 33.03
N LEU A 49 26.73 25.94 33.20
CA LEU A 49 26.57 27.32 32.78
C LEU A 49 26.46 27.44 31.26
N LEU A 50 27.35 26.77 30.51
CA LEU A 50 27.33 26.76 29.05
C LEU A 50 26.01 26.20 28.51
N THR A 51 25.52 25.11 29.11
CA THR A 51 24.25 24.48 28.72
C THR A 51 23.05 25.41 28.96
N SER A 52 22.95 26.01 30.15
CA SER A 52 21.89 26.98 30.48
C SER A 52 21.90 28.17 29.51
N HIS A 53 23.06 28.79 29.28
CA HIS A 53 23.17 29.93 28.39
C HIS A 53 22.88 29.61 26.92
N LEU A 54 23.24 28.41 26.44
CA LEU A 54 22.90 27.94 25.10
C LEU A 54 21.37 27.84 24.91
N LEU A 55 20.65 27.37 25.92
CA LEU A 55 19.20 27.18 25.85
C LEU A 55 18.41 28.48 25.83
N ILE A 56 18.97 29.57 26.33
CA ILE A 56 18.38 30.91 26.30
C ILE A 56 18.98 31.82 25.23
N ALA A 57 20.00 31.36 24.49
CA ALA A 57 20.80 32.17 23.57
C ALA A 57 19.94 32.84 22.46
N PRO A 58 19.76 34.18 22.50
CA PRO A 58 19.04 34.91 21.46
C PRO A 58 19.61 34.69 20.06
N ALA A 59 20.95 34.59 19.96
CA ALA A 59 21.69 34.31 18.72
C ALA A 59 21.18 33.09 17.95
N ILE A 60 20.68 32.08 18.66
CA ILE A 60 20.29 30.78 18.08
C ILE A 60 18.77 30.70 17.95
N TRP A 61 18.03 31.26 18.91
CA TRP A 61 16.59 31.04 19.05
C TRP A 61 15.71 32.17 18.52
N ASN A 62 16.23 33.38 18.26
CA ASN A 62 15.43 34.50 17.73
C ASN A 62 15.18 34.41 16.22
N ARG A 63 16.08 33.78 15.45
CA ARG A 63 15.91 33.49 14.02
C ARG A 63 16.26 32.02 13.72
N PRO A 64 15.48 31.06 14.24
CA PRO A 64 15.77 29.66 14.00
C PRO A 64 15.58 29.34 12.52
N ASN A 65 16.52 28.59 11.92
CA ASN A 65 16.38 28.00 10.59
C ASN A 65 15.41 26.80 10.64
N GLY A 66 14.23 27.02 11.20
CA GLY A 66 13.21 26.00 11.42
C GLY A 66 13.70 24.83 12.29
N ILE A 67 13.33 23.62 11.89
CA ILE A 67 13.69 22.39 12.60
C ILE A 67 15.19 22.05 12.53
N ALA A 68 15.93 22.63 11.57
CA ALA A 68 17.35 22.36 11.40
C ALA A 68 18.16 22.82 12.62
N THR A 69 17.80 23.95 13.24
CA THR A 69 18.42 24.40 14.50
C THR A 69 18.21 23.38 15.62
N SER A 70 17.04 22.75 15.68
CA SER A 70 16.74 21.72 16.70
C SER A 70 17.57 20.45 16.48
N TYR A 71 17.69 20.01 15.22
CA TYR A 71 18.56 18.90 14.86
C TYR A 71 20.03 19.18 15.19
N ARG A 72 20.51 20.40 14.94
CA ARG A 72 21.88 20.82 15.30
C ARG A 72 22.14 20.78 16.80
N ILE A 73 21.16 21.17 17.63
CA ILE A 73 21.29 21.07 19.09
C ILE A 73 21.36 19.61 19.54
N ILE A 74 20.49 18.73 19.01
CA ILE A 74 20.57 17.28 19.26
C ILE A 74 21.95 16.75 18.86
N SER A 75 22.42 17.10 17.65
CA SER A 75 23.72 16.66 17.13
C SER A 75 24.89 17.20 17.96
N LEU A 76 24.82 18.43 18.45
CA LEU A 76 25.87 19.03 19.28
C LEU A 76 26.08 18.25 20.58
N PHE A 77 24.99 17.92 21.29
CA PHE A 77 25.08 17.12 22.52
C PHE A 77 25.38 15.65 22.24
N ASN A 78 24.91 15.10 21.11
CA ASN A 78 25.26 13.76 20.67
C ASN A 78 26.77 13.63 20.41
N THR A 79 27.34 14.52 19.59
CA THR A 79 28.78 14.54 19.28
C THR A 79 29.61 14.76 20.54
N ALA A 80 29.23 15.71 21.41
CA ALA A 80 29.94 15.93 22.67
C ALA A 80 29.92 14.69 23.58
N ALA A 81 28.76 14.05 23.72
CA ALA A 81 28.63 12.82 24.50
C ALA A 81 29.46 11.66 23.91
N ILE A 82 29.51 11.50 22.58
CA ILE A 82 30.35 10.50 21.91
C ILE A 82 31.83 10.76 22.18
N SER A 83 32.30 12.02 22.14
CA SER A 83 33.69 12.36 22.42
C SER A 83 34.08 12.07 23.86
N ILE A 84 33.28 12.53 24.84
CA ILE A 84 33.50 12.23 26.26
C ILE A 84 33.52 10.70 26.50
N ARG A 85 32.64 9.96 25.83
CA ARG A 85 32.61 8.50 25.88
C ARG A 85 33.87 7.83 25.30
N LYS A 86 34.42 8.37 24.21
CA LYS A 86 35.65 7.84 23.58
C LYS A 86 36.90 8.13 24.40
N ASP A 87 36.90 9.23 25.13
CA ASP A 87 38.00 9.63 26.02
C ASP A 87 38.03 8.82 27.32
N GLU A 88 37.02 7.98 27.58
CA GLU A 88 36.93 7.10 28.74
C GLU A 88 37.47 5.68 28.43
N PRO A 89 38.49 5.17 29.15
CA PRO A 89 39.08 3.86 28.83
C PRO A 89 38.14 2.70 29.16
N LEU A 90 37.97 1.78 28.20
CA LEU A 90 37.27 0.50 28.37
C LEU A 90 37.91 -0.29 29.53
N SER A 91 37.20 -0.37 30.65
CA SER A 91 37.66 -1.04 31.86
C SER A 91 37.61 -2.57 31.69
N HIS A 92 38.60 -3.16 31.02
CA HIS A 92 38.77 -4.62 30.98
C HIS A 92 40.21 -5.15 31.08
N SER A 93 41.24 -4.32 31.24
CA SER A 93 42.58 -4.81 31.61
C SER A 93 42.91 -4.45 33.07
N ASN A 94 43.07 -5.49 33.90
CA ASN A 94 43.49 -5.43 35.31
C ASN A 94 44.95 -4.96 35.51
N ILE A 95 45.39 -3.97 34.75
CA ILE A 95 46.78 -3.50 34.82
C ILE A 95 46.75 -1.98 34.92
N ASN A 96 47.07 -1.50 36.13
CA ASN A 96 47.40 -0.11 36.51
C ASN A 96 46.31 0.72 37.21
N GLU A 97 46.12 0.46 38.51
CA GLU A 97 45.57 1.44 39.46
C GLU A 97 46.44 2.72 39.55
N THR A 98 47.71 2.65 39.14
CA THR A 98 48.66 3.78 39.12
C THR A 98 48.44 4.80 37.99
N LEU A 99 47.69 4.47 36.94
CA LEU A 99 47.36 5.41 35.85
C LEU A 99 46.09 6.25 36.13
N ARG A 100 45.38 6.00 37.23
CA ARG A 100 44.17 6.77 37.60
C ARG A 100 44.48 8.18 38.13
N LEU A 101 45.73 8.45 38.54
CA LEU A 101 46.15 9.72 39.15
C LEU A 101 46.42 10.86 38.16
N ASN A 102 46.52 10.58 36.85
CA ASN A 102 46.73 11.58 35.79
C ASN A 102 45.46 11.82 34.95
N ARG A 103 44.27 11.79 35.55
CA ARG A 103 43.01 12.13 34.87
C ARG A 103 42.90 13.64 34.67
N VAL A 104 43.10 14.12 33.44
CA VAL A 104 42.80 15.51 33.02
C VAL A 104 41.50 15.49 32.23
N GLY A 105 40.37 15.24 32.90
CA GLY A 105 39.05 15.17 32.25
C GLY A 105 37.92 14.91 33.24
N ILE A 106 36.71 15.37 32.90
CA ILE A 106 35.47 15.12 33.67
C ILE A 106 34.94 13.71 33.35
N GLU A 107 34.51 12.95 34.37
CA GLU A 107 33.93 11.61 34.16
C GLU A 107 32.60 11.70 33.39
N SER A 108 32.29 10.73 32.52
CA SER A 108 31.05 10.70 31.74
C SER A 108 29.79 10.89 32.60
N ASN A 109 29.72 10.25 33.77
CA ASN A 109 28.57 10.40 34.68
C ASN A 109 28.47 11.82 35.26
N GLU A 110 29.59 12.45 35.60
CA GLU A 110 29.63 13.81 36.13
C GLU A 110 29.32 14.85 35.05
N TRP A 111 29.83 14.64 33.84
CA TRP A 111 29.53 15.47 32.68
C TRP A 111 28.04 15.47 32.38
N VAL A 112 27.40 14.29 32.33
CA VAL A 112 25.96 14.19 32.09
C VAL A 112 25.15 14.85 33.20
N LYS A 113 25.52 14.65 34.47
CA LYS A 113 24.87 15.34 35.60
C LYS A 113 24.99 16.86 35.46
N ALA A 114 26.15 17.37 35.05
CA ALA A 114 26.38 18.79 34.83
C ALA A 114 25.52 19.35 33.69
N VAL A 115 25.44 18.67 32.55
CA VAL A 115 24.58 19.08 31.43
C VAL A 115 23.11 19.07 31.85
N VAL A 116 22.64 18.01 32.53
CA VAL A 116 21.25 17.92 33.02
C VAL A 116 20.95 19.00 34.06
N LYS A 117 21.90 19.35 34.93
CA LYS A 117 21.75 20.46 35.88
C LYS A 117 21.64 21.82 35.17
N GLY A 118 22.16 21.95 33.95
CA GLY A 118 22.03 23.15 33.12
C GLY A 118 20.64 23.33 32.50
N LEU A 119 19.75 22.34 32.60
CA LEU A 119 18.36 22.39 32.16
C LEU A 119 17.49 23.14 33.18
N ASP A 120 17.82 24.41 33.41
CA ASP A 120 17.17 25.26 34.41
C ASP A 120 15.76 25.72 34.00
N GLU A 121 15.05 26.42 34.88
CA GLU A 121 13.69 26.89 34.60
C GLU A 121 13.62 28.08 33.63
N ARG A 122 14.76 28.64 33.23
CA ARG A 122 14.82 29.82 32.35
C ARG A 122 14.63 29.41 30.88
N GLY A 123 15.02 28.19 30.53
CA GLY A 123 14.80 27.59 29.22
C GLY A 123 13.37 27.08 29.02
N ALA A 124 12.87 27.16 27.77
CA ALA A 124 11.60 26.52 27.42
C ALA A 124 11.77 24.98 27.48
N ARG A 125 10.76 24.27 28.02
CA ARG A 125 10.88 22.83 28.32
C ARG A 125 11.10 21.96 27.08
N TRP A 126 10.56 22.36 25.93
CA TRP A 126 10.79 21.68 24.65
C TRP A 126 12.25 21.79 24.16
N ARG A 127 13.05 22.76 24.64
CA ARG A 127 14.48 22.80 24.33
C ARG A 127 15.26 21.78 25.16
N HIS A 128 14.77 21.46 26.36
CA HIS A 128 15.37 20.44 27.23
C HIS A 128 15.28 19.06 26.58
N THR A 129 14.16 18.76 25.90
CA THR A 129 13.99 17.48 25.19
C THR A 129 15.05 17.29 24.11
N LEU A 130 15.52 18.37 23.46
CA LEU A 130 16.60 18.31 22.46
C LEU A 130 17.94 17.93 23.09
N VAL A 131 18.28 18.52 24.23
CA VAL A 131 19.53 18.24 24.95
C VAL A 131 19.54 16.81 25.47
N ILE A 132 18.45 16.41 26.14
CA ILE A 132 18.29 15.05 26.67
C ILE A 132 18.37 14.02 25.55
N ALA A 133 17.76 14.30 24.39
CA ALA A 133 17.86 13.45 23.22
C ALA A 133 19.29 13.28 22.71
N GLY A 134 20.05 14.38 22.61
CA GLY A 134 21.46 14.32 22.23
C GLY A 134 22.30 13.46 23.19
N ILE A 135 22.10 13.61 24.50
CA ILE A 135 22.79 12.80 25.52
C ILE A 135 22.44 11.32 25.37
N LEU A 136 21.15 10.97 25.27
CA LEU A 136 20.71 9.59 25.15
C LEU A 136 21.29 8.90 23.91
N LEU A 137 21.24 9.57 22.75
CA LEU A 137 21.77 9.05 21.49
C LEU A 137 23.30 8.89 21.53
N GLY A 138 24.00 9.87 22.10
CA GLY A 138 25.46 9.86 22.14
C GLY A 138 26.03 8.89 23.15
N MET A 139 25.35 8.69 24.29
CA MET A 139 25.83 7.78 25.33
C MET A 139 25.46 6.31 25.07
N ASP A 140 24.31 6.01 24.45
CA ASP A 140 23.79 4.63 24.29
C ASP A 140 24.28 3.89 23.02
N GLY A 141 25.53 4.12 22.60
CA GLY A 141 26.09 3.50 21.38
C GLY A 141 26.27 1.99 21.44
N GLN A 142 26.64 1.41 20.29
CA GLN A 142 26.62 -0.04 19.98
C GLN A 142 27.31 -0.98 21.00
N ASN A 143 28.17 -0.48 21.89
CA ASN A 143 28.94 -1.28 22.85
C ASN A 143 28.41 -1.24 24.29
N GLY A 144 27.17 -0.79 24.52
CA GLY A 144 26.38 -1.06 25.73
C GLY A 144 27.10 -0.99 27.08
N ARG A 145 26.84 0.09 27.83
CA ARG A 145 27.11 0.32 29.28
C ARG A 145 28.36 1.14 29.61
N ILE A 146 28.22 2.45 29.45
CA ILE A 146 29.12 3.43 30.12
C ILE A 146 28.35 4.25 31.17
N LEU A 147 27.09 4.61 30.92
CA LEU A 147 26.25 5.22 31.95
C LEU A 147 25.87 4.21 33.03
N SER A 148 25.97 4.62 34.29
CA SER A 148 25.39 3.85 35.39
C SER A 148 23.88 3.64 35.17
N ARG A 149 23.36 2.45 35.49
CA ARG A 149 21.94 2.11 35.29
C ARG A 149 21.00 3.12 35.95
N LYS A 150 21.37 3.62 37.13
CA LYS A 150 20.62 4.66 37.85
C LYS A 150 20.61 5.99 37.07
N LEU A 151 21.74 6.40 36.51
CA LEU A 151 21.81 7.63 35.73
C LEU A 151 21.04 7.51 34.40
N LYS A 152 21.15 6.38 33.69
CA LYS A 152 20.33 6.12 32.49
C LYS A 152 18.83 6.21 32.81
N ASN A 153 18.38 5.55 33.88
CA ASN A 153 16.99 5.62 34.32
C ASN A 153 16.56 7.06 34.66
N ASN A 154 17.43 7.86 35.30
CA ASN A 154 17.12 9.25 35.62
C ASN A 154 16.98 10.11 34.36
N ILE A 155 17.85 9.93 33.35
CA ILE A 155 17.79 10.68 32.08
C ILE A 155 16.53 10.31 31.29
N GLU A 156 16.19 9.02 31.21
CA GLU A 156 14.97 8.56 30.55
C GLU A 156 13.71 9.12 31.22
N ASN A 157 13.64 9.10 32.56
CA ASN A 157 12.54 9.75 33.29
C ASN A 157 12.55 11.28 33.10
N ALA A 158 13.73 11.90 33.00
CA ALA A 158 13.84 13.32 32.69
C ALA A 158 13.33 13.64 31.28
N MET A 159 13.52 12.74 30.29
CA MET A 159 12.95 12.87 28.95
C MET A 159 11.41 12.89 29.01
N VAL A 160 10.80 11.92 29.71
CA VAL A 160 9.34 11.87 29.90
C VAL A 160 8.84 13.14 30.58
N THR A 161 9.52 13.56 31.65
CA THR A 161 9.14 14.77 32.40
C THR A 161 9.24 16.01 31.53
N ALA A 162 10.34 16.18 30.78
CA ALA A 162 10.55 17.32 29.91
C ALA A 162 9.52 17.36 28.77
N VAL A 163 9.19 16.22 28.16
CA VAL A 163 8.16 16.12 27.13
C VAL A 163 6.79 16.48 27.72
N ASN A 164 6.35 15.80 28.78
CA ASN A 164 5.01 16.04 29.35
C ASN A 164 4.84 17.48 29.84
N LEU A 165 5.87 18.08 30.46
CA LEU A 165 5.85 19.50 30.82
C LEU A 165 5.83 20.41 29.60
N ALA A 166 6.57 20.08 28.54
CA ALA A 166 6.55 20.85 27.31
C ALA A 166 5.18 20.82 26.63
N LEU A 167 4.49 19.67 26.62
CA LEU A 167 3.14 19.54 26.06
C LEU A 167 2.14 20.47 26.76
N ASN A 168 2.28 20.67 28.08
CA ASN A 168 1.38 21.50 28.89
C ASN A 168 1.67 23.01 28.83
N GLN A 169 2.77 23.45 28.20
CA GLN A 169 3.10 24.88 28.09
C GLN A 169 2.38 25.53 26.92
N PRO A 170 1.84 26.76 27.05
CA PRO A 170 1.13 27.45 25.96
C PRO A 170 2.02 27.67 24.72
N GLY A 171 3.33 27.85 24.91
CA GLY A 171 4.32 28.01 23.83
C GLY A 171 4.59 26.74 22.99
N SER A 172 4.13 25.56 23.42
CA SER A 172 4.21 24.32 22.64
C SER A 172 3.24 24.29 21.45
N SER A 173 2.33 25.26 21.40
CA SER A 173 1.43 25.50 20.26
C SER A 173 2.18 25.96 19.00
N GLY A 174 3.38 26.53 19.14
CA GLY A 174 4.20 26.94 18.01
C GLY A 174 4.67 25.75 17.16
N ILE A 175 4.65 25.91 15.83
CA ILE A 175 5.05 24.87 14.86
C ILE A 175 6.46 24.35 15.14
N ILE A 176 7.40 25.24 15.47
CA ILE A 176 8.79 24.87 15.73
C ILE A 176 8.88 24.01 17.00
N ALA A 177 8.31 24.45 18.11
CA ALA A 177 8.35 23.72 19.38
C ALA A 177 7.73 22.31 19.24
N ALA A 178 6.58 22.21 18.57
CA ALA A 178 5.92 20.94 18.25
C ALA A 178 6.84 20.01 17.46
N SER A 179 7.37 20.49 16.33
CA SER A 179 8.26 19.70 15.46
C SER A 179 9.57 19.33 16.16
N SER A 180 10.11 20.17 17.03
CA SER A 180 11.30 19.89 17.84
C SER A 180 11.10 18.75 18.84
N ILE A 181 9.95 18.72 19.54
CA ILE A 181 9.59 17.63 20.46
C ILE A 181 9.48 16.32 19.68
N VAL A 182 8.77 16.36 18.55
CA VAL A 182 8.53 15.19 17.70
C VAL A 182 9.84 14.67 17.13
N LEU A 183 10.73 15.54 16.63
CA LEU A 183 12.04 15.15 16.11
C LEU A 183 12.90 14.47 17.19
N ALA A 184 12.97 15.05 18.39
CA ALA A 184 13.72 14.48 19.51
C ALA A 184 13.21 13.09 19.89
N LEU A 185 11.89 12.94 20.01
CA LEU A 185 11.25 11.66 20.31
C LEU A 185 11.47 10.66 19.19
N ASN A 186 11.33 11.06 17.93
CA ASN A 186 11.48 10.15 16.80
C ASN A 186 12.86 9.48 16.76
N HIS A 187 13.92 10.21 17.11
CA HIS A 187 15.26 9.65 17.20
C HIS A 187 15.51 8.83 18.48
N THR A 188 14.96 9.26 19.62
CA THR A 188 15.23 8.63 20.92
C THR A 188 14.33 7.45 21.24
N PHE A 189 13.12 7.41 20.71
CA PHE A 189 12.11 6.41 21.05
C PHE A 189 12.60 4.96 20.94
N PRO A 190 13.33 4.55 19.88
CA PRO A 190 13.87 3.18 19.77
C PRO A 190 14.90 2.81 20.85
N VAL A 191 15.54 3.82 21.45
CA VAL A 191 16.60 3.67 22.45
C VAL A 191 16.03 3.64 23.88
N LEU A 192 14.82 4.18 24.07
CA LEU A 192 14.14 4.17 25.37
C LEU A 192 13.68 2.76 25.73
N ARG A 193 13.72 2.44 27.04
CA ARG A 193 13.12 1.20 27.56
C ARG A 193 11.60 1.21 27.41
N LYS A 194 11.00 0.03 27.22
CA LYS A 194 9.55 -0.15 27.03
C LYS A 194 8.72 0.44 28.19
N ASP A 195 9.18 0.28 29.43
CA ASP A 195 8.52 0.84 30.62
C ASP A 195 8.51 2.37 30.65
N ILE A 196 9.45 3.01 29.95
CA ILE A 196 9.52 4.47 29.82
C ILE A 196 8.66 4.94 28.64
N GLN A 197 8.65 4.19 27.53
CA GLN A 197 7.82 4.50 26.38
C GLN A 197 6.35 4.65 26.79
N GLU A 198 5.82 3.77 27.65
CA GLU A 198 4.42 3.84 28.09
C GLU A 198 4.07 5.05 28.98
N LYS A 199 5.06 5.79 29.51
CA LYS A 199 4.84 6.90 30.46
C LYS A 199 4.60 8.26 29.80
N PHE A 200 4.75 8.37 28.50
CA PHE A 200 4.45 9.63 27.79
C PHE A 200 2.96 9.92 27.81
N ASP A 201 2.60 11.21 27.90
CA ASP A 201 1.20 11.64 27.79
C ASP A 201 0.74 11.62 26.32
N TYR A 202 0.32 10.44 25.87
CA TYR A 202 -0.13 10.22 24.50
C TYR A 202 -1.38 11.00 24.11
N ASN A 203 -2.23 11.41 25.07
CA ASN A 203 -3.42 12.21 24.77
C ASN A 203 -3.05 13.58 24.21
N ASN A 204 -1.97 14.18 24.73
CA ASN A 204 -1.47 15.50 24.32
C ASN A 204 -0.38 15.39 23.25
N LEU A 205 0.40 14.31 23.26
CA LEU A 205 1.47 14.10 22.27
C LEU A 205 0.93 13.77 20.88
N LEU A 206 -0.16 13.00 20.78
CA LEU A 206 -0.71 12.52 19.51
C LEU A 206 -1.13 13.67 18.56
N PRO A 207 -1.93 14.67 18.99
CA PRO A 207 -2.26 15.83 18.15
C PRO A 207 -1.01 16.60 17.68
N ILE A 208 0.01 16.71 18.53
CA ILE A 208 1.26 17.41 18.22
C ILE A 208 2.06 16.68 17.14
N MET A 209 2.12 15.34 17.19
CA MET A 209 2.76 14.53 16.15
C MET A 209 2.06 14.66 14.79
N ILE A 210 0.73 14.61 14.76
CA ILE A 210 -0.04 14.78 13.53
C ILE A 210 0.15 16.20 12.96
N ARG A 211 0.11 17.22 13.82
CA ARG A 211 0.37 18.60 13.42
C ARG A 211 1.78 18.77 12.85
N ALA A 212 2.80 18.20 13.49
CA ALA A 212 4.18 18.25 13.00
C ALA A 212 4.32 17.54 11.63
N MET A 213 3.68 16.37 11.47
CA MET A 213 3.67 15.60 10.23
C MET A 213 3.05 16.38 9.06
N ILE A 214 1.97 17.15 9.30
CA ILE A 214 1.27 17.91 8.25
C ILE A 214 1.86 19.32 8.07
N SER A 215 2.67 19.80 9.02
CA SER A 215 3.26 21.15 9.02
C SER A 215 4.22 21.43 7.84
N MET A 216 4.71 22.67 7.78
CA MET A 216 5.73 23.12 6.81
C MET A 216 7.06 22.33 6.88
N GLU A 217 7.32 21.66 8.00
CA GLU A 217 8.51 20.81 8.18
C GLU A 217 8.27 19.34 7.82
N GLY A 218 7.00 18.93 7.74
CA GLY A 218 6.56 17.62 7.28
C GLY A 218 6.02 17.70 5.85
N TYR A 219 4.79 17.25 5.61
CA TYR A 219 4.16 17.19 4.29
C TYR A 219 3.55 18.50 3.76
N GLN A 220 3.68 19.61 4.51
CA GLN A 220 3.23 20.94 4.09
C GLN A 220 1.74 21.00 3.70
N ASN A 221 0.91 20.15 4.28
CA ASN A 221 -0.48 19.93 3.89
C ASN A 221 -0.66 19.69 2.36
N GLY A 222 0.32 19.06 1.70
CA GLY A 222 0.37 18.87 0.24
C GLY A 222 0.89 20.08 -0.56
N GLY A 223 1.47 21.09 0.09
CA GLY A 223 1.83 22.38 -0.53
C GLY A 223 2.97 22.30 -1.53
N PHE A 224 3.77 21.24 -1.46
CA PHE A 224 4.81 20.96 -2.43
C PHE A 224 4.29 20.74 -3.85
N LEU A 225 2.99 20.46 -4.03
CA LEU A 225 2.36 20.31 -5.34
C LEU A 225 1.96 21.64 -5.99
N SER A 226 1.73 22.70 -5.20
CA SER A 226 1.03 23.91 -5.66
C SER A 226 1.75 24.69 -6.75
N ASN A 227 3.08 24.66 -6.77
CA ASN A 227 3.90 25.46 -7.71
C ASN A 227 4.45 24.63 -8.88
N ILE A 228 4.05 23.37 -9.02
CA ILE A 228 4.57 22.51 -10.09
C ILE A 228 4.07 23.01 -11.45
N ASP A 229 2.78 23.34 -11.56
CA ASP A 229 2.21 23.73 -12.85
C ASP A 229 2.75 25.06 -13.40
N THR A 230 3.14 25.98 -12.53
CA THR A 230 3.75 27.27 -12.94
C THR A 230 5.14 27.10 -13.55
N ASP A 231 5.84 26.02 -13.19
CA ASP A 231 7.20 25.74 -13.66
C ASP A 231 7.23 24.78 -14.86
N LEU A 232 6.09 24.19 -15.23
CA LEU A 232 5.97 23.32 -16.40
C LEU A 232 6.04 24.14 -17.68
N ARG A 233 7.09 23.91 -18.48
CA ARG A 233 7.29 24.58 -19.77
C ARG A 233 7.04 23.61 -20.92
N ARG A 234 6.47 24.10 -22.02
CA ARG A 234 6.44 23.37 -23.31
C ARG A 234 7.73 23.70 -24.05
N ARG A 235 8.53 22.68 -24.40
CA ARG A 235 9.80 22.88 -25.13
C ARG A 235 9.71 22.37 -26.57
N GLU A 236 9.33 21.10 -26.74
CA GLU A 236 9.04 20.51 -28.06
C GLU A 236 7.54 20.66 -28.34
N GLU A 237 7.12 20.72 -29.61
CA GLU A 237 5.76 21.09 -30.05
C GLU A 237 4.60 20.35 -29.34
N ASN A 238 4.86 19.22 -28.65
CA ASN A 238 3.87 18.54 -27.81
C ASN A 238 4.39 17.98 -26.46
N LYS A 239 5.62 18.30 -26.01
CA LYS A 239 6.16 17.76 -24.75
C LYS A 239 6.34 18.79 -23.65
N PHE A 240 5.92 18.41 -22.45
CA PHE A 240 6.15 19.17 -21.22
C PHE A 240 7.49 18.79 -20.60
N GLU A 241 8.23 19.81 -20.20
CA GLU A 241 9.47 19.69 -19.45
C GLU A 241 9.30 20.29 -18.05
N TRP A 242 9.64 19.50 -17.04
CA TRP A 242 9.84 19.96 -15.68
C TRP A 242 11.33 19.91 -15.35
N SER A 243 12.01 21.05 -15.52
CA SER A 243 13.46 21.15 -15.38
C SER A 243 13.90 20.96 -13.93
N SER A 244 15.05 20.30 -13.72
CA SER A 244 15.69 20.18 -12.40
C SER A 244 16.21 21.50 -11.84
N LYS A 245 16.24 22.57 -12.65
CA LYS A 245 16.55 23.94 -12.20
C LYS A 245 15.33 24.73 -11.75
N SER A 246 14.13 24.16 -11.86
CA SER A 246 12.88 24.84 -11.48
C SER A 246 12.77 25.04 -9.96
N ALA A 247 12.09 26.11 -9.54
CA ALA A 247 11.94 26.44 -8.12
C ALA A 247 11.10 25.37 -7.39
N SER A 248 10.06 24.86 -8.03
CA SER A 248 9.21 23.76 -7.54
C SER A 248 9.99 22.46 -7.35
N PHE A 249 10.87 22.09 -8.29
CA PHE A 249 11.70 20.89 -8.13
C PHE A 249 12.73 21.06 -7.01
N ILE A 250 13.42 22.20 -6.95
CA ILE A 250 14.37 22.51 -5.88
C ILE A 250 13.65 22.51 -4.51
N HIS A 251 12.42 23.02 -4.46
CA HIS A 251 11.59 22.98 -3.25
C HIS A 251 11.30 21.54 -2.78
N ILE A 252 10.93 20.65 -3.70
CA ILE A 252 10.73 19.22 -3.39
C ILE A 252 12.03 18.54 -2.96
N GLN A 253 13.15 18.88 -3.59
CA GLN A 253 14.48 18.38 -3.21
C GLN A 253 14.90 18.86 -1.82
N ASN A 254 14.58 20.11 -1.46
CA ASN A 254 14.83 20.63 -0.13
C ASN A 254 13.91 19.98 0.91
N LEU A 255 12.65 19.72 0.54
CA LEU A 255 11.69 19.00 1.38
C LEU A 255 12.17 17.59 1.71
N SER A 256 12.63 16.84 0.71
CA SER A 256 13.11 15.45 0.91
C SER A 256 14.36 15.37 1.79
N LYS A 257 15.14 16.46 1.89
CA LYS A 257 16.32 16.59 2.76
C LYS A 257 15.99 17.04 4.19
N LYS A 258 14.75 17.44 4.50
CA LYS A 258 14.40 17.91 5.84
C LYS A 258 14.52 16.77 6.87
N PRO A 259 15.04 17.02 8.09
CA PRO A 259 15.23 15.99 9.11
C PRO A 259 13.96 15.21 9.46
N LEU A 260 12.81 15.89 9.54
CA LEU A 260 11.53 15.27 9.85
C LEU A 260 11.02 14.40 8.68
N PHE A 261 11.25 14.83 7.45
CA PHE A 261 10.84 14.09 6.24
C PHE A 261 11.65 12.80 6.08
N ILE A 262 12.98 12.87 6.26
CA ILE A 262 13.86 11.69 6.18
C ILE A 262 13.45 10.64 7.22
N SER A 263 13.01 11.09 8.40
CA SER A 263 12.64 10.24 9.53
C SER A 263 11.13 9.94 9.60
N MET A 264 10.39 10.15 8.50
CA MET A 264 8.93 10.00 8.48
C MET A 264 8.46 8.55 8.67
N GLY A 265 9.24 7.56 8.20
CA GLY A 265 8.96 6.14 8.45
C GLY A 265 8.90 5.82 9.96
N PRO A 266 9.98 6.05 10.73
CA PRO A 266 9.96 5.95 12.19
C PRO A 266 8.85 6.78 12.87
N LEU A 267 8.56 7.97 12.35
CA LEU A 267 7.50 8.82 12.91
C LEU A 267 6.13 8.18 12.76
N SER A 268 5.84 7.56 11.60
CA SER A 268 4.58 6.86 11.39
C SER A 268 4.38 5.69 12.37
N GLN A 269 5.47 4.99 12.71
CA GLN A 269 5.46 3.92 13.72
C GLN A 269 5.28 4.48 15.14
N LEU A 270 5.90 5.61 15.46
CA LEU A 270 5.69 6.29 16.74
C LEU A 270 4.24 6.78 16.90
N ILE A 271 3.64 7.34 15.84
CA ILE A 271 2.23 7.73 15.83
C ILE A 271 1.34 6.49 16.00
N ALA A 272 1.62 5.40 15.29
CA ALA A 272 0.91 4.13 15.44
C ALA A 272 1.00 3.58 16.87
N PHE A 273 2.17 3.67 17.51
CA PHE A 273 2.35 3.30 18.91
C PHE A 273 1.53 4.21 19.84
N ALA A 274 1.52 5.51 19.59
CA ALA A 274 0.75 6.47 20.37
C ALA A 274 -0.76 6.23 20.26
N ILE A 275 -1.28 5.88 19.08
CA ILE A 275 -2.70 5.54 18.88
C ILE A 275 -3.10 4.30 19.69
N LYS A 276 -2.22 3.31 19.80
CA LYS A 276 -2.48 2.11 20.62
C LYS A 276 -2.53 2.42 22.11
N ASN A 277 -1.68 3.35 22.58
CA ASN A 277 -1.48 3.67 23.99
C ASN A 277 -2.24 4.92 24.47
N VAL A 278 -2.99 5.59 23.60
CA VAL A 278 -3.81 6.74 23.98
C VAL A 278 -4.95 6.30 24.91
N LYS A 279 -5.20 7.07 25.97
CA LYS A 279 -6.24 6.76 26.95
C LYS A 279 -7.60 7.27 26.51
N SER A 280 -7.64 8.38 25.78
CA SER A 280 -8.88 8.98 25.26
C SER A 280 -9.12 8.54 23.82
N PRO A 281 -10.19 7.76 23.54
CA PRO A 281 -10.51 7.33 22.18
C PRO A 281 -10.89 8.50 21.26
N PHE A 282 -11.41 9.60 21.82
CA PHE A 282 -11.72 10.82 21.07
C PHE A 282 -10.50 11.42 20.36
N LYS A 283 -9.29 11.21 20.89
CA LYS A 283 -8.06 11.64 20.21
C LYS A 283 -7.78 10.83 18.96
N VAL A 284 -8.16 9.54 18.92
CA VAL A 284 -8.06 8.72 17.70
C VAL A 284 -9.03 9.23 16.64
N ILE A 285 -10.27 9.58 17.05
CA ILE A 285 -11.27 10.20 16.18
C ILE A 285 -10.75 11.53 15.60
N GLU A 286 -10.20 12.39 16.45
CA GLU A 286 -9.62 13.68 16.04
C GLU A 286 -8.50 13.48 15.01
N VAL A 287 -7.59 12.52 15.25
CA VAL A 287 -6.51 12.20 14.30
C VAL A 287 -7.07 11.74 12.95
N ARG A 288 -8.03 10.81 12.95
CA ARG A 288 -8.68 10.33 11.73
C ARG A 288 -9.23 11.50 10.90
N ASP A 289 -9.91 12.44 11.54
CA ASP A 289 -10.55 13.57 10.86
C ASP A 289 -9.51 14.55 10.29
N HIS A 290 -8.41 14.82 11.02
CA HIS A 290 -7.28 15.61 10.49
C HIS A 290 -6.60 14.94 9.28
N LEU A 291 -6.43 13.61 9.31
CA LEU A 291 -5.85 12.87 8.18
C LEU A 291 -6.78 12.85 6.97
N LEU A 292 -8.09 12.76 7.19
CA LEU A 292 -9.06 12.88 6.12
C LEU A 292 -9.00 14.27 5.47
N ALA A 293 -8.99 15.33 6.28
CA ALA A 293 -8.85 16.70 5.77
C ALA A 293 -7.53 16.89 4.98
N PHE A 294 -6.43 16.35 5.50
CA PHE A 294 -5.12 16.38 4.83
C PHE A 294 -5.16 15.67 3.47
N THR A 295 -5.72 14.46 3.39
CA THR A 295 -5.77 13.72 2.13
C THR A 295 -6.73 14.33 1.12
N GLY A 296 -7.83 14.94 1.57
CA GLY A 296 -8.70 15.75 0.71
C GLY A 296 -7.95 16.94 0.12
N ALA A 297 -7.26 17.73 0.96
CA ALA A 297 -6.45 18.85 0.49
C ALA A 297 -5.31 18.42 -0.46
N LEU A 298 -4.73 17.25 -0.23
CA LEU A 298 -3.70 16.68 -1.09
C LEU A 298 -4.26 16.28 -2.47
N LEU A 299 -5.42 15.63 -2.51
CA LEU A 299 -6.12 15.30 -3.75
C LEU A 299 -6.51 16.56 -4.53
N ASP A 300 -7.08 17.56 -3.87
CA ASP A 300 -7.47 18.84 -4.49
C ASP A 300 -6.27 19.56 -5.13
N ARG A 301 -5.09 19.44 -4.51
CA ARG A 301 -3.84 19.99 -5.06
C ARG A 301 -3.31 19.14 -6.20
N TRP A 302 -3.41 17.81 -6.12
CA TRP A 302 -3.00 16.91 -7.19
C TRP A 302 -3.80 17.14 -8.48
N ILE A 303 -5.13 17.25 -8.38
CA ILE A 303 -6.02 17.48 -9.54
C ILE A 303 -5.65 18.76 -10.31
N ARG A 304 -5.08 19.77 -9.64
CA ARG A 304 -4.66 21.03 -10.27
C ARG A 304 -3.32 20.94 -11.01
N VAL A 305 -2.55 19.87 -10.81
CA VAL A 305 -1.27 19.68 -11.48
C VAL A 305 -1.50 18.92 -12.79
N LYS A 306 -0.93 19.38 -13.91
CA LYS A 306 -1.06 18.70 -15.22
C LYS A 306 -0.61 17.24 -15.22
N PHE A 307 0.32 16.86 -14.34
CA PHE A 307 0.72 15.46 -14.16
C PHE A 307 -0.43 14.53 -13.77
N SER A 308 -1.51 15.06 -13.18
CA SER A 308 -2.70 14.29 -12.84
C SER A 308 -3.50 13.83 -14.05
N GLU A 309 -3.36 14.49 -15.20
CA GLU A 309 -4.02 14.13 -16.46
C GLU A 309 -3.22 13.11 -17.28
N ILE A 310 -1.93 12.95 -16.99
CA ILE A 310 -1.01 12.13 -17.78
C ILE A 310 -1.06 10.69 -17.30
N ASP A 311 -1.58 9.78 -18.13
CA ASP A 311 -1.57 8.34 -17.85
C ASP A 311 -0.14 7.75 -17.84
N SER A 312 0.08 6.66 -17.10
CA SER A 312 1.40 6.00 -17.00
C SER A 312 1.91 5.49 -18.35
N SER A 313 1.00 4.97 -19.19
CA SER A 313 1.26 4.49 -20.54
C SER A 313 1.67 5.60 -21.52
N ASN A 314 1.17 6.83 -21.30
CA ASN A 314 1.35 7.96 -22.20
C ASN A 314 2.49 8.90 -21.78
N GLN A 315 3.22 8.59 -20.69
CA GLN A 315 4.28 9.45 -20.17
C GLN A 315 5.37 9.74 -21.21
N GLY A 316 5.82 8.74 -21.96
CA GLY A 316 6.87 8.89 -22.97
C GLY A 316 6.49 9.77 -24.17
N LEU A 317 5.19 9.93 -24.43
CA LEU A 317 4.67 10.76 -25.52
C LEU A 317 4.55 12.23 -25.09
N ILE A 318 4.19 12.48 -23.83
CA ILE A 318 3.81 13.80 -23.32
C ILE A 318 4.94 14.48 -22.54
N LEU A 319 5.84 13.72 -21.92
CA LEU A 319 6.91 14.25 -21.07
C LEU A 319 8.28 14.09 -21.73
N THR A 320 9.18 15.05 -21.45
CA THR A 320 10.58 14.92 -21.87
C THR A 320 11.31 13.81 -21.10
N PRO A 321 12.31 13.13 -21.71
CA PRO A 321 13.11 12.11 -21.01
C PRO A 321 13.78 12.62 -19.73
N ALA A 322 14.23 13.90 -19.72
CA ALA A 322 14.77 14.54 -18.53
C ALA A 322 13.75 14.57 -17.37
N THR A 323 12.48 14.89 -17.67
CA THR A 323 11.42 14.88 -16.66
C THR A 323 11.16 13.47 -16.12
N ILE A 324 11.10 12.47 -17.01
CA ILE A 324 10.79 11.08 -16.66
C ILE A 324 11.88 10.47 -15.78
N HIS A 325 13.15 10.73 -16.08
CA HIS A 325 14.28 10.10 -15.39
C HIS A 325 14.85 10.90 -14.22
N GLU A 326 14.69 12.23 -14.19
CA GLU A 326 15.31 13.08 -13.17
C GLU A 326 14.30 13.63 -12.16
N THR A 327 13.25 14.33 -12.62
CA THR A 327 12.41 15.13 -11.72
C THR A 327 11.17 14.40 -11.21
N LEU A 328 10.47 13.68 -12.10
CA LEU A 328 9.26 12.92 -11.78
C LEU A 328 9.49 11.80 -10.74
N PRO A 329 10.60 11.04 -10.74
CA PRO A 329 10.85 9.99 -9.75
C PRO A 329 10.90 10.50 -8.31
N LEU A 330 11.49 11.69 -8.09
CA LEU A 330 11.58 12.28 -6.75
C LEU A 330 10.19 12.68 -6.23
N LEU A 331 9.33 13.23 -7.09
CA LEU A 331 7.94 13.55 -6.73
C LEU A 331 7.19 12.28 -6.30
N TRP A 332 7.30 11.19 -7.08
CA TRP A 332 6.69 9.91 -6.73
C TRP A 332 7.28 9.30 -5.45
N GLN A 333 8.57 9.48 -5.18
CA GLN A 333 9.17 9.06 -3.92
C GLN A 333 8.55 9.81 -2.72
N VAL A 334 8.29 11.11 -2.86
CA VAL A 334 7.62 11.89 -1.81
C VAL A 334 6.19 11.40 -1.59
N LEU A 335 5.40 11.23 -2.66
CA LEU A 335 4.04 10.70 -2.59
C LEU A 335 3.99 9.27 -2.03
N LYS A 336 4.94 8.42 -2.41
CA LYS A 336 5.10 7.06 -1.86
C LYS A 336 5.35 7.08 -0.35
N THR A 337 6.16 8.04 0.13
CA THR A 337 6.40 8.22 1.56
C THR A 337 5.12 8.66 2.29
N VAL A 338 4.32 9.55 1.70
CA VAL A 338 2.99 9.94 2.21
C VAL A 338 2.08 8.72 2.32
N PHE A 339 1.97 7.93 1.25
CA PHE A 339 1.16 6.72 1.20
C PHE A 339 1.50 5.76 2.34
N PHE A 340 2.76 5.35 2.48
CA PHE A 340 3.13 4.39 3.52
C PHE A 340 2.89 4.93 4.93
N THR A 341 3.16 6.21 5.16
CA THR A 341 2.94 6.86 6.45
C THR A 341 1.45 6.83 6.82
N LEU A 342 0.57 7.18 5.90
CA LEU A 342 -0.88 7.12 6.13
C LEU A 342 -1.34 5.70 6.40
N ILE A 343 -0.92 4.71 5.60
CA ILE A 343 -1.37 3.33 5.76
C ILE A 343 -0.93 2.73 7.10
N VAL A 344 0.28 3.00 7.57
CA VAL A 344 0.74 2.56 8.91
C VAL A 344 -0.10 3.20 10.03
N ILE A 345 -0.43 4.49 9.90
CA ILE A 345 -1.26 5.18 10.89
C ILE A 345 -2.70 4.62 10.87
N PHE A 346 -3.30 4.43 9.69
CA PHE A 346 -4.64 3.85 9.58
C PHE A 346 -4.71 2.40 10.03
N GLN A 347 -3.65 1.61 9.87
CA GLN A 347 -3.56 0.28 10.48
C GLN A 347 -3.73 0.35 12.00
N ALA A 348 -3.08 1.31 12.65
CA ALA A 348 -3.23 1.51 14.09
C ALA A 348 -4.62 2.03 14.48
N ILE A 349 -5.21 2.94 13.68
CA ILE A 349 -6.58 3.45 13.91
C ILE A 349 -7.60 2.30 13.83
N ILE A 350 -7.57 1.50 12.76
CA ILE A 350 -8.49 0.37 12.59
C ILE A 350 -8.23 -0.68 13.68
N GLY A 351 -6.98 -1.03 13.97
CA GLY A 351 -6.66 -1.96 15.05
C GLY A 351 -7.15 -1.50 16.42
N LYS A 352 -7.06 -0.18 16.72
CA LYS A 352 -7.61 0.40 17.94
C LYS A 352 -9.15 0.42 17.93
N THR A 353 -9.76 0.64 16.76
CA THR A 353 -11.23 0.60 16.59
C THR A 353 -11.80 -0.80 16.87
N LEU A 354 -11.08 -1.85 16.48
CA LEU A 354 -11.47 -3.23 16.73
C LEU A 354 -11.31 -3.67 18.19
N THR A 355 -10.45 -3.00 18.96
CA THR A 355 -10.07 -3.44 20.33
C THR A 355 -10.63 -2.54 21.43
N ASP A 356 -10.89 -1.27 21.15
CA ASP A 356 -11.40 -0.30 22.11
C ASP A 356 -12.94 -0.32 22.18
N PRO A 357 -13.56 -0.53 23.36
CA PRO A 357 -15.00 -0.67 23.48
C PRO A 357 -15.82 0.54 22.98
N LEU A 358 -15.27 1.76 23.08
CA LEU A 358 -15.98 2.97 22.64
C LEU A 358 -15.90 3.11 21.13
N LEU A 359 -14.74 2.83 20.54
CA LEU A 359 -14.56 2.93 19.09
C LEU A 359 -15.21 1.76 18.34
N SER A 360 -15.29 0.58 18.97
CA SER A 360 -15.97 -0.58 18.40
C SER A 360 -17.49 -0.48 18.45
N SER A 361 -18.04 0.54 19.13
CA SER A 361 -19.46 0.85 19.07
C SER A 361 -19.89 1.07 17.62
N ASN A 362 -21.10 0.60 17.30
CA ASN A 362 -21.58 0.55 15.92
C ASN A 362 -21.44 1.89 15.18
N GLN A 363 -21.89 2.99 15.81
CA GLN A 363 -21.81 4.32 15.24
C GLN A 363 -20.36 4.76 14.94
N HIS A 364 -19.43 4.56 15.87
CA HIS A 364 -18.06 5.01 15.70
C HIS A 364 -17.25 4.10 14.76
N ALA A 365 -17.49 2.79 14.79
CA ALA A 365 -16.85 1.83 13.90
C ALA A 365 -17.23 2.10 12.45
N LEU A 366 -18.52 2.27 12.15
CA LEU A 366 -19.02 2.57 10.81
C LEU A 366 -18.47 3.89 10.26
N ILE A 367 -18.49 4.96 11.05
CA ILE A 367 -17.91 6.25 10.65
C ILE A 367 -16.41 6.08 10.40
N THR A 368 -15.70 5.35 11.27
CA THR A 368 -14.25 5.16 11.11
C THR A 368 -13.92 4.37 9.85
N ALA A 369 -14.65 3.29 9.56
CA ALA A 369 -14.49 2.48 8.36
C ALA A 369 -14.77 3.31 7.09
N SER A 370 -15.91 4.00 7.03
CA SER A 370 -16.27 4.87 5.90
C SER A 370 -15.24 5.97 5.65
N ARG A 371 -14.80 6.67 6.70
CA ARG A 371 -13.80 7.75 6.59
C ARG A 371 -12.42 7.20 6.22
N THR A 372 -12.07 5.99 6.65
CA THR A 372 -10.83 5.32 6.24
C THR A 372 -10.87 4.96 4.76
N LEU A 373 -11.96 4.39 4.26
CA LEU A 373 -12.13 4.13 2.82
C LEU A 373 -12.12 5.43 1.99
N GLN A 374 -12.68 6.52 2.51
CA GLN A 374 -12.60 7.83 1.86
C GLN A 374 -11.14 8.33 1.76
N VAL A 375 -10.33 8.10 2.79
CA VAL A 375 -8.89 8.39 2.74
C VAL A 375 -8.20 7.53 1.68
N LEU A 376 -8.50 6.22 1.63
CA LEU A 376 -7.95 5.33 0.60
C LEU A 376 -8.33 5.78 -0.81
N LYS A 377 -9.59 6.21 -1.02
CA LYS A 377 -10.05 6.83 -2.26
C LYS A 377 -9.20 8.06 -2.61
N ASN A 378 -9.03 8.99 -1.66
CA ASN A 378 -8.29 10.24 -1.90
C ASN A 378 -6.83 10.01 -2.31
N ILE A 379 -6.21 8.92 -1.86
CA ILE A 379 -4.81 8.58 -2.19
C ILE A 379 -4.71 7.49 -3.27
N HIS A 380 -5.84 7.06 -3.86
CA HIS A 380 -5.86 5.91 -4.76
C HIS A 380 -5.03 6.15 -6.04
N PHE A 381 -4.95 7.40 -6.50
CA PHE A 381 -4.09 7.80 -7.62
C PHE A 381 -2.59 7.50 -7.39
N MET A 382 -2.15 7.42 -6.12
CA MET A 382 -0.80 6.99 -5.77
C MET A 382 -0.68 5.47 -5.85
N THR A 383 -1.72 4.75 -5.42
CA THR A 383 -1.72 3.29 -5.35
C THR A 383 -1.79 2.61 -6.70
N SER A 384 -2.55 3.17 -7.65
CA SER A 384 -2.67 2.63 -9.02
C SER A 384 -1.32 2.59 -9.72
N ARG A 385 -0.46 3.61 -9.52
CA ARG A 385 0.89 3.64 -10.12
C ARG A 385 1.94 2.82 -9.38
N LEU A 386 1.73 2.54 -8.10
CA LEU A 386 2.72 1.87 -7.23
C LEU A 386 2.48 0.37 -7.09
N GLY A 387 1.29 -0.14 -7.46
CA GLY A 387 0.90 -1.54 -7.28
C GLY A 387 0.65 -1.90 -5.81
N SER A 388 -0.47 -1.43 -5.24
CA SER A 388 -0.79 -1.54 -3.81
C SER A 388 -1.27 -2.91 -3.34
N THR A 389 -1.81 -3.75 -4.22
CA THR A 389 -2.40 -5.07 -3.90
C THR A 389 -1.40 -6.06 -3.29
N ARG A 390 -0.10 -5.75 -3.33
CA ARG A 390 0.98 -6.56 -2.72
C ARG A 390 1.35 -6.16 -1.29
N PHE A 391 0.76 -5.09 -0.75
CA PHE A 391 1.09 -4.60 0.60
C PHE A 391 0.06 -5.09 1.63
N SER A 392 0.46 -6.05 2.47
CA SER A 392 -0.42 -6.68 3.47
C SER A 392 -1.07 -5.69 4.44
N VAL A 393 -0.38 -4.60 4.79
CA VAL A 393 -0.93 -3.57 5.67
C VAL A 393 -2.05 -2.78 4.98
N TYR A 394 -1.92 -2.48 3.69
CA TYR A 394 -3.00 -1.87 2.91
C TYR A 394 -4.21 -2.81 2.83
N ALA A 395 -3.98 -4.09 2.54
CA ALA A 395 -5.03 -5.09 2.49
C ALA A 395 -5.79 -5.18 3.84
N PHE A 396 -5.06 -5.19 4.96
CA PHE A 396 -5.68 -5.16 6.29
C PHE A 396 -6.58 -3.94 6.48
N VAL A 397 -6.08 -2.72 6.18
CA VAL A 397 -6.85 -1.48 6.36
C VAL A 397 -8.10 -1.47 5.46
N ASN A 398 -7.95 -1.88 4.19
CA ASN A 398 -9.04 -1.91 3.21
C ASN A 398 -10.10 -2.95 3.58
N LEU A 399 -9.71 -4.22 3.71
CA LEU A 399 -10.63 -5.32 3.97
C LEU A 399 -11.30 -5.20 5.33
N SER A 400 -10.58 -4.82 6.39
CA SER A 400 -11.21 -4.62 7.71
C SER A 400 -12.25 -3.48 7.69
N SER A 401 -12.02 -2.44 6.90
CA SER A 401 -13.00 -1.35 6.75
C SER A 401 -14.22 -1.80 5.95
N ILE A 402 -14.02 -2.62 4.91
CA ILE A 402 -15.10 -3.26 4.15
C ILE A 402 -15.91 -4.17 5.09
N ASP A 403 -15.27 -5.05 5.85
CA ASP A 403 -15.91 -5.98 6.77
C ASP A 403 -16.78 -5.27 7.83
N ILE A 404 -16.29 -4.17 8.40
CA ILE A 404 -17.06 -3.37 9.37
C ILE A 404 -18.33 -2.78 8.72
N LEU A 405 -18.22 -2.26 7.48
CA LEU A 405 -19.38 -1.70 6.77
C LEU A 405 -20.35 -2.78 6.29
N SER A 406 -19.85 -3.92 5.81
CA SER A 406 -20.63 -5.05 5.31
C SER A 406 -21.56 -5.65 6.37
N GLN A 407 -21.25 -5.45 7.66
CA GLN A 407 -22.17 -5.83 8.76
C GLN A 407 -23.45 -4.98 8.80
N HIS A 408 -23.49 -3.83 8.12
CA HIS A 408 -24.59 -2.88 8.14
C HIS A 408 -24.95 -2.41 6.72
N PRO A 409 -25.81 -3.14 5.98
CA PRO A 409 -26.15 -2.85 4.58
C PRO A 409 -26.56 -1.39 4.29
N PRO A 410 -27.37 -0.70 5.13
CA PRO A 410 -27.73 0.70 4.88
C PRO A 410 -26.52 1.65 4.87
N SER A 411 -25.48 1.33 5.64
CA SER A 411 -24.25 2.12 5.68
C SER A 411 -23.41 1.92 4.43
N VAL A 412 -23.43 0.70 3.85
CA VAL A 412 -22.81 0.40 2.55
C VAL A 412 -23.46 1.26 1.46
N VAL A 413 -24.78 1.26 1.39
CA VAL A 413 -25.55 2.07 0.42
C VAL A 413 -25.24 3.57 0.58
N SER A 414 -25.29 4.08 1.82
CA SER A 414 -24.95 5.48 2.11
C SER A 414 -23.51 5.81 1.70
N TYR A 415 -22.57 4.89 1.91
CA TYR A 415 -21.18 5.11 1.55
C TYR A 415 -20.98 5.10 0.03
N LEU A 416 -21.52 4.11 -0.69
CA LEU A 416 -21.46 4.06 -2.15
C LEU A 416 -22.06 5.31 -2.79
N ARG A 417 -23.21 5.78 -2.29
CA ARG A 417 -23.81 7.06 -2.73
C ARG A 417 -22.90 8.25 -2.48
N SER A 418 -22.16 8.28 -1.36
CA SER A 418 -21.23 9.37 -1.05
C SER A 418 -20.01 9.44 -1.98
N ILE A 419 -19.61 8.30 -2.55
CA ILE A 419 -18.46 8.22 -3.47
C ILE A 419 -18.88 8.05 -4.93
N TYR A 420 -20.18 8.07 -5.21
CA TYR A 420 -20.77 7.81 -6.52
C TYR A 420 -20.23 8.78 -7.59
N PRO A 421 -20.00 8.31 -8.83
CA PRO A 421 -19.64 9.16 -9.95
C PRO A 421 -20.65 10.30 -10.19
N PRO A 422 -20.21 11.56 -10.41
CA PRO A 422 -21.13 12.67 -10.67
C PRO A 422 -21.88 12.52 -11.99
N THR A 423 -21.28 11.84 -12.97
CA THR A 423 -21.90 11.48 -14.26
C THR A 423 -21.68 9.99 -14.51
N SER A 424 -22.69 9.16 -14.25
CA SER A 424 -22.70 7.73 -14.59
C SER A 424 -23.01 7.52 -16.08
N GLY A 425 -22.61 6.38 -16.63
CA GLY A 425 -22.92 6.03 -18.03
C GLY A 425 -21.96 6.57 -19.09
N VAL A 426 -20.90 7.30 -18.73
CA VAL A 426 -19.88 7.80 -19.68
C VAL A 426 -18.48 7.57 -19.12
N ILE A 427 -17.56 7.14 -19.99
CA ILE A 427 -16.13 7.01 -19.64
C ILE A 427 -15.55 8.39 -19.37
N ARG A 428 -14.99 8.57 -18.18
CA ARG A 428 -14.42 9.85 -17.77
C ARG A 428 -13.10 10.16 -18.47
N ARG A 429 -12.90 11.44 -18.79
CA ARG A 429 -11.68 11.92 -19.49
C ARG A 429 -10.47 12.00 -18.58
N SER A 430 -10.65 12.50 -17.36
CA SER A 430 -9.55 12.69 -16.41
C SER A 430 -9.04 11.35 -15.86
N CYS A 431 -7.71 11.19 -15.83
CA CYS A 431 -7.06 10.01 -15.27
C CYS A 431 -7.36 9.84 -13.76
N VAL A 432 -7.46 10.94 -13.01
CA VAL A 432 -7.82 10.88 -11.58
C VAL A 432 -9.24 10.38 -11.39
N GLU A 433 -10.18 10.86 -12.20
CA GLU A 433 -11.56 10.44 -12.09
C GLU A 433 -11.73 8.97 -12.48
N ARG A 434 -11.05 8.52 -13.54
CA ARG A 434 -10.94 7.10 -13.89
C ARG A 434 -10.34 6.26 -12.77
N SER A 435 -9.34 6.78 -12.08
CA SER A 435 -8.77 6.11 -10.90
C SER A 435 -9.82 5.99 -9.79
N HIS A 436 -10.67 7.00 -9.57
CA HIS A 436 -11.77 6.88 -8.62
C HIS A 436 -12.86 5.90 -9.08
N ASP A 437 -13.13 5.77 -10.37
CA ASP A 437 -14.02 4.72 -10.91
C ASP A 437 -13.44 3.33 -10.63
N LEU A 438 -12.14 3.12 -10.86
CA LEU A 438 -11.45 1.89 -10.50
C LEU A 438 -11.58 1.56 -9.00
N PHE A 439 -11.36 2.56 -8.14
CA PHE A 439 -11.55 2.38 -6.70
C PHE A 439 -13.00 2.01 -6.35
N TYR A 440 -13.97 2.67 -6.97
CA TYR A 440 -15.40 2.42 -6.77
C TYR A 440 -15.78 1.00 -7.17
N LEU A 441 -15.36 0.55 -8.36
CA LEU A 441 -15.63 -0.79 -8.87
C LEU A 441 -15.00 -1.86 -7.96
N ASN A 442 -13.71 -1.75 -7.65
CA ASN A 442 -13.04 -2.70 -6.75
C ASN A 442 -13.72 -2.80 -5.37
N LEU A 443 -14.28 -1.69 -4.86
CA LEU A 443 -15.02 -1.70 -3.61
C LEU A 443 -16.41 -2.32 -3.77
N ALA A 444 -17.12 -1.98 -4.84
CA ALA A 444 -18.46 -2.50 -5.14
C ALA A 444 -18.44 -4.04 -5.27
N GLU A 445 -17.38 -4.61 -5.82
CA GLU A 445 -17.18 -6.07 -5.92
C GLU A 445 -17.37 -6.77 -4.58
N HIS A 446 -16.84 -6.20 -3.51
CA HIS A 446 -16.93 -6.76 -2.16
C HIS A 446 -18.31 -6.55 -1.50
N PHE A 447 -19.10 -5.60 -2.00
CA PHE A 447 -20.41 -5.26 -1.43
C PHE A 447 -21.59 -5.89 -2.17
N SER A 448 -21.40 -6.44 -3.38
CA SER A 448 -22.46 -7.06 -4.19
C SER A 448 -23.29 -8.08 -3.43
N ALA A 449 -22.67 -8.86 -2.53
CA ALA A 449 -23.35 -9.89 -1.74
C ALA A 449 -24.19 -9.33 -0.56
N VAL A 450 -24.02 -8.06 -0.20
CA VAL A 450 -24.70 -7.42 0.93
C VAL A 450 -25.79 -6.44 0.47
N LEU A 451 -25.69 -5.95 -0.76
CA LEU A 451 -26.64 -5.01 -1.34
C LEU A 451 -27.96 -5.67 -1.73
N GLU A 452 -29.03 -4.89 -1.64
CA GLU A 452 -30.32 -5.26 -2.22
C GLU A 452 -30.27 -5.17 -3.76
N PRO A 453 -31.04 -5.99 -4.50
CA PRO A 453 -30.99 -6.01 -5.96
C PRO A 453 -31.26 -4.63 -6.61
N ALA A 454 -32.18 -3.86 -6.03
CA ALA A 454 -32.50 -2.52 -6.53
C ALA A 454 -31.33 -1.54 -6.36
N ASP A 455 -30.60 -1.60 -5.25
CA ASP A 455 -29.42 -0.76 -5.03
C ASP A 455 -28.25 -1.21 -5.93
N ALA A 456 -28.07 -2.52 -6.16
CA ALA A 456 -27.07 -3.03 -7.09
C ALA A 456 -27.34 -2.57 -8.54
N GLU A 457 -28.59 -2.63 -8.98
CA GLU A 457 -29.02 -2.16 -10.30
C GLU A 457 -28.82 -0.65 -10.46
N LEU A 458 -29.13 0.16 -9.44
CA LEU A 458 -29.01 1.62 -9.50
C LEU A 458 -27.58 2.13 -9.30
N LEU A 459 -26.81 1.53 -8.39
CA LEU A 459 -25.51 2.06 -7.96
C LEU A 459 -24.33 1.43 -8.68
N ILE A 460 -24.45 0.22 -9.22
CA ILE A 460 -23.30 -0.50 -9.79
C ILE A 460 -23.38 -0.58 -11.31
N ILE A 461 -24.48 -1.09 -11.87
CA ILE A 461 -24.61 -1.33 -13.30
C ILE A 461 -24.30 -0.08 -14.16
N PRO A 462 -24.83 1.13 -13.86
CA PRO A 462 -24.57 2.31 -14.67
C PRO A 462 -23.11 2.77 -14.70
N VAL A 463 -22.33 2.40 -13.67
CA VAL A 463 -20.89 2.69 -13.59
C VAL A 463 -20.09 1.64 -14.35
N CYS A 464 -20.49 0.37 -14.29
CA CYS A 464 -19.81 -0.73 -14.98
C CYS A 464 -19.99 -0.72 -16.51
N THR A 465 -21.22 -0.46 -16.99
CA THR A 465 -21.58 -0.64 -18.41
C THR A 465 -20.63 0.06 -19.39
N PRO A 466 -20.28 1.36 -19.21
CA PRO A 466 -19.39 2.05 -20.16
C PRO A 466 -18.01 1.41 -20.29
N TYR A 467 -17.52 0.75 -19.25
CA TYR A 467 -16.22 0.07 -19.25
C TYR A 467 -16.30 -1.33 -19.86
N ILE A 468 -17.43 -2.02 -19.73
CA ILE A 468 -17.66 -3.33 -20.38
C ILE A 468 -17.85 -3.15 -21.89
N GLU A 469 -18.46 -2.04 -22.32
CA GLU A 469 -18.67 -1.73 -23.74
C GLU A 469 -17.43 -1.21 -24.47
N LEU A 470 -16.29 -1.11 -23.78
CA LEU A 470 -15.11 -0.44 -24.25
C LEU A 470 -14.35 -1.34 -25.25
N GLN A 471 -14.60 -1.13 -26.54
CA GLN A 471 -14.07 -1.98 -27.62
C GLN A 471 -12.77 -1.49 -28.25
N GLU A 472 -12.12 -0.41 -27.78
CA GLU A 472 -11.07 0.24 -28.60
C GLU A 472 -9.76 0.62 -27.88
N ASN A 473 -9.65 0.56 -26.54
CA ASN A 473 -8.47 1.10 -25.85
C ASN A 473 -7.86 0.15 -24.81
N MET A 474 -6.70 -0.44 -25.16
CA MET A 474 -5.83 -1.20 -24.25
C MET A 474 -5.31 -0.40 -23.03
N GLN A 475 -5.59 0.92 -22.97
CA GLN A 475 -5.17 1.79 -21.87
C GLN A 475 -6.05 1.64 -20.63
N PHE A 476 -7.20 0.95 -20.72
CA PHE A 476 -8.15 0.82 -19.61
C PHE A 476 -8.26 -0.59 -19.04
N THR A 477 -7.27 -1.47 -19.28
CA THR A 477 -7.33 -2.89 -18.89
C THR A 477 -7.69 -3.10 -17.41
N GLU A 478 -7.10 -2.35 -16.48
CA GLU A 478 -7.39 -2.51 -15.05
C GLU A 478 -8.85 -2.18 -14.69
N ILE A 479 -9.42 -1.13 -15.30
CA ILE A 479 -10.81 -0.71 -15.04
C ILE A 479 -11.79 -1.63 -15.75
N PHE A 480 -11.44 -2.07 -16.96
CA PHE A 480 -12.17 -3.09 -17.70
C PHE A 480 -12.27 -4.39 -16.89
N GLU A 481 -11.13 -4.88 -16.37
CA GLU A 481 -11.09 -6.08 -15.51
C GLU A 481 -11.92 -5.89 -14.25
N ALA A 482 -11.80 -4.74 -13.56
CA ALA A 482 -12.61 -4.44 -12.38
C ALA A 482 -14.11 -4.41 -12.69
N ALA A 483 -14.53 -3.84 -13.83
CA ALA A 483 -15.94 -3.82 -14.24
C ALA A 483 -16.49 -5.24 -14.48
N HIS A 484 -15.69 -6.11 -15.11
CA HIS A 484 -16.05 -7.52 -15.29
C HIS A 484 -16.13 -8.27 -13.95
N SER A 485 -15.17 -8.08 -13.05
CA SER A 485 -15.17 -8.72 -11.72
C SER A 485 -16.42 -8.34 -10.91
N VAL A 486 -16.79 -7.05 -10.91
CA VAL A 486 -17.99 -6.56 -10.23
C VAL A 486 -19.26 -7.14 -10.82
N MET A 487 -19.38 -7.20 -12.16
CA MET A 487 -20.55 -7.77 -12.82
C MET A 487 -20.70 -9.26 -12.49
N LEU A 488 -19.60 -10.01 -12.50
CA LEU A 488 -19.61 -11.41 -12.06
C LEU A 488 -19.99 -11.53 -10.58
N SER A 489 -19.52 -10.64 -9.71
CA SER A 489 -19.89 -10.61 -8.29
C SER A 489 -21.38 -10.30 -8.07
N ILE A 490 -22.00 -9.48 -8.92
CA ILE A 490 -23.46 -9.27 -8.90
C ILE A 490 -24.19 -10.57 -9.28
N PHE A 491 -23.72 -11.26 -10.33
CA PHE A 491 -24.36 -12.47 -10.82
C PHE A 491 -24.24 -13.65 -9.86
N THR A 492 -23.14 -13.74 -9.11
CA THR A 492 -22.94 -14.79 -8.11
C THR A 492 -23.77 -14.58 -6.84
N ALA A 493 -24.22 -13.35 -6.57
CA ALA A 493 -25.02 -13.05 -5.39
C ALA A 493 -26.43 -13.68 -5.51
N PRO A 494 -26.83 -14.57 -4.59
CA PRO A 494 -28.05 -15.35 -4.73
C PRO A 494 -29.33 -14.49 -4.74
N GLN A 495 -29.33 -13.35 -4.05
CA GLN A 495 -30.47 -12.42 -4.03
C GLN A 495 -30.71 -11.71 -5.38
N ASN A 496 -29.74 -11.71 -6.28
CA ASN A 496 -29.80 -10.97 -7.55
C ASN A 496 -30.30 -11.83 -8.72
N SER A 497 -30.93 -12.99 -8.48
CA SER A 497 -31.35 -13.92 -9.54
C SER A 497 -32.13 -13.23 -10.68
N ASP A 498 -33.11 -12.40 -10.34
CA ASP A 498 -33.96 -11.71 -11.31
C ASP A 498 -33.20 -10.65 -12.10
N LEU A 499 -32.27 -9.96 -11.45
CA LEU A 499 -31.39 -8.99 -12.08
C LEU A 499 -30.42 -9.69 -13.04
N THR A 500 -29.86 -10.83 -12.63
CA THR A 500 -28.99 -11.67 -13.45
C THR A 500 -29.71 -12.14 -14.70
N VAL A 501 -30.95 -12.65 -14.60
CA VAL A 501 -31.74 -13.06 -15.78
C VAL A 501 -31.87 -11.93 -16.80
N LYS A 502 -32.09 -10.69 -16.35
CA LYS A 502 -32.26 -9.52 -17.22
C LYS A 502 -30.95 -9.09 -17.89
N SER A 503 -29.84 -9.06 -17.15
CA SER A 503 -28.58 -8.48 -17.61
C SER A 503 -27.64 -9.48 -18.30
N LEU A 504 -27.78 -10.77 -17.99
CA LEU A 504 -26.87 -11.83 -18.44
C LEU A 504 -26.78 -11.95 -19.98
N PRO A 505 -27.88 -11.93 -20.77
CA PRO A 505 -27.79 -12.05 -22.24
C PRO A 505 -26.93 -10.96 -22.87
N SER A 506 -27.14 -9.70 -22.45
CA SER A 506 -26.36 -8.56 -22.96
C SER A 506 -24.88 -8.68 -22.56
N TYR A 507 -24.60 -9.12 -21.33
CA TYR A 507 -23.22 -9.33 -20.86
C TYR A 507 -22.48 -10.41 -21.66
N ILE A 508 -23.15 -11.52 -21.99
CA ILE A 508 -22.56 -12.62 -22.78
C ILE A 508 -22.21 -12.16 -24.18
N GLU A 509 -23.10 -11.41 -24.84
CA GLU A 509 -22.83 -10.83 -26.15
C GLU A 509 -21.57 -9.97 -26.10
N LYS A 510 -21.44 -9.10 -25.09
CA LYS A 510 -20.24 -8.27 -24.89
C LYS A 510 -18.99 -9.13 -24.66
N LEU A 511 -19.04 -10.13 -23.78
CA LEU A 511 -17.92 -11.02 -23.48
C LEU A 511 -17.43 -11.74 -24.75
N LEU A 512 -18.35 -12.23 -25.58
CA LEU A 512 -18.03 -12.84 -26.89
C LEU A 512 -17.47 -11.84 -27.91
N THR A 513 -17.84 -10.56 -27.86
CA THR A 513 -17.24 -9.53 -28.72
C THR A 513 -15.85 -9.10 -28.25
N CYS A 514 -15.58 -9.13 -26.94
CA CYS A 514 -14.29 -8.73 -26.37
C CYS A 514 -13.20 -9.78 -26.58
N PHE A 515 -13.54 -11.06 -26.64
CA PHE A 515 -12.60 -12.14 -26.93
C PHE A 515 -12.46 -12.34 -28.46
N PRO A 516 -11.24 -12.50 -29.01
CA PRO A 516 -9.94 -12.62 -28.33
C PRO A 516 -9.16 -11.31 -28.15
N ASN A 517 -9.67 -10.17 -28.62
CA ASN A 517 -8.87 -8.95 -28.78
C ASN A 517 -8.53 -8.25 -27.45
N TYR A 518 -9.43 -8.27 -26.47
CA TYR A 518 -9.32 -7.52 -25.21
C TYR A 518 -9.33 -8.42 -23.98
N LEU A 519 -9.78 -9.66 -24.11
CA LEU A 519 -9.84 -10.64 -23.04
C LEU A 519 -8.89 -11.80 -23.32
N GLY A 520 -8.05 -12.14 -22.36
CA GLY A 520 -7.15 -13.29 -22.49
C GLY A 520 -7.90 -14.63 -22.47
N PRO A 521 -7.38 -15.70 -23.10
CA PRO A 521 -7.98 -17.04 -23.10
C PRO A 521 -8.36 -17.57 -21.71
N GLN A 522 -7.50 -17.33 -20.71
CA GLN A 522 -7.75 -17.77 -19.33
C GLN A 522 -8.87 -16.96 -18.66
N GLN A 523 -8.89 -15.64 -18.88
CA GLN A 523 -9.93 -14.76 -18.34
C GLN A 523 -11.29 -15.10 -18.94
N PHE A 524 -11.34 -15.36 -20.26
CA PHE A 524 -12.54 -15.83 -20.95
C PHE A 524 -13.05 -17.15 -20.37
N ARG A 525 -12.17 -18.17 -20.29
CA ARG A 525 -12.52 -19.49 -19.74
C ARG A 525 -13.06 -19.37 -18.32
N PHE A 526 -12.38 -18.60 -17.46
CA PHE A 526 -12.79 -18.40 -16.09
C PHE A 526 -14.15 -17.72 -16.00
N ALA A 527 -14.37 -16.64 -16.76
CA ALA A 527 -15.63 -15.91 -16.73
C ALA A 527 -16.82 -16.79 -17.17
N PHE A 528 -16.69 -17.50 -18.29
CA PHE A 528 -17.76 -18.39 -18.77
C PHE A 528 -18.00 -19.59 -17.85
N LYS A 529 -16.93 -20.18 -17.31
CA LYS A 529 -17.05 -21.24 -16.29
C LYS A 529 -17.84 -20.75 -15.08
N ALA A 530 -17.57 -19.53 -14.60
CA ALA A 530 -18.31 -18.93 -13.49
C ALA A 530 -19.79 -18.69 -13.87
N LEU A 531 -20.07 -18.17 -15.07
CA LEU A 531 -21.46 -17.98 -15.55
C LEU A 531 -22.24 -19.30 -15.60
N ILE A 532 -21.62 -20.38 -16.09
CA ILE A 532 -22.26 -21.70 -16.15
C ILE A 532 -22.51 -22.24 -14.75
N GLN A 533 -21.54 -22.12 -13.83
CA GLN A 533 -21.74 -22.48 -12.42
C GLN A 533 -22.92 -21.73 -11.79
N ILE A 534 -23.06 -20.43 -12.04
CA ILE A 534 -24.18 -19.62 -11.52
C ILE A 534 -25.51 -20.11 -12.08
N CYS A 535 -25.52 -20.54 -13.35
CA CYS A 535 -26.71 -21.05 -14.03
C CYS A 535 -27.04 -22.52 -13.73
N THR A 536 -26.24 -23.23 -12.93
CA THR A 536 -26.50 -24.63 -12.58
C THR A 536 -26.86 -24.80 -11.09
N PRO A 537 -27.69 -25.82 -10.74
CA PRO A 537 -27.97 -26.14 -9.33
C PRO A 537 -26.68 -26.42 -8.54
N PRO A 538 -26.59 -26.01 -7.26
CA PRO A 538 -27.67 -25.60 -6.36
C PRO A 538 -28.02 -24.10 -6.38
N ASN A 539 -27.49 -23.32 -7.32
CA ASN A 539 -27.74 -21.88 -7.34
C ASN A 539 -29.22 -21.55 -7.65
N PRO A 540 -29.78 -20.46 -7.07
CA PRO A 540 -31.18 -20.08 -7.28
C PRO A 540 -31.55 -19.90 -8.76
N LEU A 541 -30.63 -19.34 -9.55
CA LEU A 541 -30.81 -19.14 -10.98
C LEU A 541 -30.99 -20.47 -11.73
N GLY A 542 -30.17 -21.48 -11.45
CA GLY A 542 -30.29 -22.80 -12.09
C GLY A 542 -31.59 -23.53 -11.73
N THR A 543 -32.21 -23.21 -10.59
CA THR A 543 -33.51 -23.76 -10.21
C THR A 543 -34.67 -23.05 -10.92
N THR A 544 -34.58 -21.72 -11.04
CA THR A 544 -35.62 -20.90 -11.70
C THR A 544 -35.57 -20.95 -13.23
N GLN A 545 -34.37 -21.11 -13.79
CA GLN A 545 -34.10 -21.13 -15.23
C GLN A 545 -33.20 -22.32 -15.61
N PRO A 546 -33.72 -23.57 -15.56
CA PRO A 546 -32.91 -24.78 -15.75
C PRO A 546 -32.26 -24.90 -17.12
N MET A 547 -32.85 -24.28 -18.15
CA MET A 547 -32.33 -24.30 -19.53
C MET A 547 -31.22 -23.27 -19.78
N MET A 548 -30.96 -22.34 -18.84
CA MET A 548 -30.01 -21.25 -19.06
C MET A 548 -28.59 -21.80 -19.27
N ALA A 549 -28.12 -22.72 -18.42
CA ALA A 549 -26.78 -23.30 -18.54
C ALA A 549 -26.57 -24.01 -19.88
N GLU A 550 -27.57 -24.75 -20.35
CA GLU A 550 -27.54 -25.43 -21.65
C GLU A 550 -27.53 -24.43 -22.81
N ALA A 551 -28.36 -23.38 -22.75
CA ALA A 551 -28.36 -22.32 -23.75
C ALA A 551 -27.00 -21.60 -23.85
N LEU A 552 -26.31 -21.36 -22.72
CA LEU A 552 -24.95 -20.80 -22.73
C LEU A 552 -23.95 -21.71 -23.43
N LEU A 553 -24.05 -23.02 -23.18
CA LEU A 553 -23.21 -24.00 -23.84
C LEU A 553 -23.51 -24.12 -25.34
N GLU A 554 -24.78 -24.05 -25.74
CA GLU A 554 -25.17 -24.03 -27.16
C GLU A 554 -24.55 -22.83 -27.89
N VAL A 555 -24.59 -21.65 -27.27
CA VAL A 555 -23.93 -20.46 -27.83
C VAL A 555 -22.42 -20.68 -27.99
N LEU A 556 -21.74 -21.23 -26.99
CA LEU A 556 -20.31 -21.55 -27.06
C LEU A 556 -20.01 -22.61 -28.13
N HIS A 557 -20.85 -23.62 -28.24
CA HIS A 557 -20.71 -24.69 -29.25
C HIS A 557 -20.86 -24.13 -30.67
N HIS A 558 -21.90 -23.33 -30.93
CA HIS A 558 -22.07 -22.67 -32.23
C HIS A 558 -20.90 -21.74 -32.56
N ARG A 559 -20.39 -20.98 -31.59
CA ARG A 559 -19.19 -20.16 -31.76
C ARG A 559 -17.95 -21.01 -32.05
N ALA A 560 -17.73 -22.11 -31.34
CA ALA A 560 -16.61 -23.02 -31.56
C ALA A 560 -16.58 -23.62 -32.98
N LEU A 561 -17.74 -23.87 -33.57
CA LEU A 561 -17.86 -24.35 -34.95
C LEU A 561 -17.47 -23.30 -36.00
N GLN A 562 -17.64 -22.02 -35.69
CA GLN A 562 -17.41 -20.89 -36.60
C GLN A 562 -16.12 -20.11 -36.28
N ALA A 563 -15.46 -20.43 -35.18
CA ALA A 563 -14.31 -19.71 -34.65
C ALA A 563 -13.05 -19.84 -35.52
N SER A 564 -12.17 -18.84 -35.42
CA SER A 564 -10.91 -18.85 -36.14
C SER A 564 -9.98 -19.97 -35.65
N THR A 565 -9.36 -20.68 -36.62
CA THR A 565 -8.29 -21.65 -36.39
C THR A 565 -6.90 -21.00 -36.45
N ILE A 566 -6.83 -19.67 -36.59
CA ILE A 566 -5.59 -18.92 -36.58
C ILE A 566 -5.08 -18.81 -35.13
N PRO A 567 -3.79 -19.06 -34.87
CA PRO A 567 -3.19 -18.87 -33.55
C PRO A 567 -3.40 -17.46 -32.99
N ILE A 568 -3.81 -17.38 -31.74
CA ILE A 568 -3.94 -16.11 -31.02
C ILE A 568 -2.52 -15.53 -30.80
N PRO A 569 -2.28 -14.24 -31.11
CA PRO A 569 -0.97 -13.61 -30.94
C PRO A 569 -0.45 -13.69 -29.50
N SER A 570 0.83 -14.04 -29.33
CA SER A 570 1.47 -14.26 -28.03
C SER A 570 1.47 -13.04 -27.08
N MET A 571 1.20 -11.83 -27.57
CA MET A 571 1.03 -10.64 -26.70
C MET A 571 -0.17 -10.76 -25.74
N LEU A 572 -1.23 -11.48 -26.11
CA LEU A 572 -2.44 -11.70 -25.29
C LEU A 572 -2.27 -12.85 -24.27
N LEU A 573 -1.15 -13.57 -24.32
CA LEU A 573 -0.81 -14.67 -23.41
C LEU A 573 0.05 -14.23 -22.21
N LYS A 574 0.41 -12.94 -22.11
CA LYS A 574 1.40 -12.42 -21.14
C LYS A 574 0.87 -12.16 -19.72
N SER A 575 -0.42 -12.39 -19.43
CA SER A 575 -0.98 -12.15 -18.09
C SER A 575 -0.67 -13.26 -17.06
N SER A 576 -0.05 -14.37 -17.46
CA SER A 576 0.26 -15.47 -16.53
C SER A 576 1.72 -15.47 -16.09
N SER A 577 1.92 -15.37 -14.77
CA SER A 577 3.15 -15.71 -14.07
C SER A 577 3.71 -17.06 -14.53
N GLU A 578 5.03 -17.09 -14.70
CA GLU A 578 5.87 -18.25 -15.03
C GLU A 578 5.42 -19.55 -14.33
N LYS A 579 5.09 -20.58 -15.14
CA LYS A 579 5.45 -22.01 -14.99
C LYS A 579 4.52 -22.92 -15.81
N SER A 580 4.62 -22.88 -17.13
CA SER A 580 4.32 -24.08 -17.95
C SER A 580 5.06 -23.99 -19.28
N LYS A 581 6.10 -24.81 -19.41
CA LYS A 581 6.81 -25.08 -20.66
C LYS A 581 5.85 -25.77 -21.62
N GLN A 582 5.39 -25.07 -22.65
CA GLN A 582 5.17 -25.53 -24.02
C GLN A 582 4.55 -24.36 -24.81
N ASN A 583 5.26 -23.87 -25.83
CA ASN A 583 4.76 -22.86 -26.77
C ASN A 583 3.68 -23.49 -27.68
N VAL A 584 2.53 -23.85 -27.11
CA VAL A 584 1.36 -24.28 -27.90
C VAL A 584 0.62 -23.03 -28.35
N LEU A 585 0.54 -22.84 -29.66
CA LEU A 585 -0.18 -21.78 -30.35
C LEU A 585 -1.72 -21.92 -30.22
N ILE A 586 -2.30 -21.55 -29.09
CA ILE A 586 -3.75 -21.68 -28.84
C ILE A 586 -4.57 -20.86 -29.85
N THR A 587 -5.63 -21.44 -30.42
CA THR A 587 -6.58 -20.79 -31.35
C THR A 587 -7.87 -20.40 -30.62
N GLU A 588 -8.65 -19.50 -31.22
CA GLU A 588 -9.96 -19.11 -30.70
C GLU A 588 -10.90 -20.32 -30.53
N GLN A 589 -10.95 -21.19 -31.54
CA GLN A 589 -11.71 -22.45 -31.51
C GLN A 589 -11.32 -23.35 -30.32
N THR A 590 -10.02 -23.50 -30.08
CA THR A 590 -9.51 -24.32 -28.97
C THR A 590 -9.90 -23.73 -27.60
N VAL A 591 -9.95 -22.41 -27.46
CA VAL A 591 -10.39 -21.78 -26.21
C VAL A 591 -11.87 -22.05 -25.94
N PHE A 592 -12.74 -21.98 -26.94
CA PHE A 592 -14.16 -22.32 -26.76
C PHE A 592 -14.33 -23.79 -26.37
N ILE A 593 -13.60 -24.72 -27.00
CA ILE A 593 -13.60 -26.14 -26.62
C ILE A 593 -13.19 -26.30 -25.15
N PHE A 594 -12.09 -25.65 -24.73
CA PHE A 594 -11.63 -25.71 -23.34
C PHE A 594 -12.63 -25.10 -22.37
N THR A 595 -13.33 -24.04 -22.76
CA THR A 595 -14.36 -23.41 -21.94
C THR A 595 -15.54 -24.37 -21.72
N ILE A 596 -15.96 -25.10 -22.77
CA ILE A 596 -17.00 -26.12 -22.63
C ILE A 596 -16.51 -27.27 -21.73
N LEU A 597 -15.27 -27.74 -21.92
CA LEU A 597 -14.67 -28.79 -21.08
C LEU A 597 -14.61 -28.38 -19.60
N ASP A 598 -14.15 -27.17 -19.31
CA ASP A 598 -14.08 -26.64 -17.94
C ASP A 598 -15.46 -26.56 -17.26
N SER A 599 -16.53 -26.58 -18.04
CA SER A 599 -17.91 -26.41 -17.59
C SER A 599 -18.64 -27.74 -17.37
N LEU A 600 -18.16 -28.84 -17.97
CA LEU A 600 -18.76 -30.18 -17.85
C LEU A 600 -18.99 -30.62 -16.39
N PRO A 601 -18.08 -30.36 -15.42
CA PRO A 601 -18.30 -30.78 -14.03
C PRO A 601 -19.51 -30.14 -13.35
N TYR A 602 -20.04 -29.05 -13.90
CA TYR A 602 -21.12 -28.28 -13.27
C TYR A 602 -22.48 -28.57 -13.90
N LEU A 603 -22.54 -29.32 -15.01
CA LEU A 603 -23.78 -29.63 -15.71
C LEU A 603 -24.66 -30.62 -14.96
N SER A 604 -25.95 -30.62 -15.27
CA SER A 604 -26.84 -31.68 -14.79
C SER A 604 -26.43 -33.03 -15.41
N VAL A 605 -26.69 -34.09 -14.65
CA VAL A 605 -26.40 -35.48 -15.02
C VAL A 605 -27.11 -35.84 -16.33
N ASP A 606 -28.31 -35.30 -16.55
CA ASP A 606 -29.17 -35.60 -17.70
C ASP A 606 -28.60 -35.13 -19.05
N ILE A 607 -27.87 -34.01 -19.06
CA ILE A 607 -27.34 -33.41 -20.30
C ILE A 607 -25.86 -33.72 -20.52
N LEU A 608 -25.15 -34.20 -19.49
CA LEU A 608 -23.70 -34.42 -19.52
C LEU A 608 -23.27 -35.35 -20.66
N GLU A 609 -23.98 -36.46 -20.86
CA GLU A 609 -23.64 -37.42 -21.91
C GLU A 609 -23.77 -36.82 -23.31
N THR A 610 -24.84 -36.07 -23.56
CA THR A 610 -25.07 -35.34 -24.81
C THR A 610 -23.94 -34.34 -25.08
N TRP A 611 -23.52 -33.60 -24.04
CA TRP A 611 -22.45 -32.62 -24.15
C TRP A 611 -21.07 -33.25 -24.37
N LEU A 612 -20.80 -34.43 -23.81
CA LEU A 612 -19.58 -35.19 -24.11
C LEU A 612 -19.48 -35.53 -25.60
N ASP A 613 -20.60 -35.95 -26.21
CA ASP A 613 -20.68 -36.25 -27.63
C ASP A 613 -20.52 -35.00 -28.51
N LEU A 614 -21.20 -33.91 -28.16
CA LEU A 614 -21.11 -32.65 -28.90
C LEU A 614 -19.68 -32.08 -28.89
N VAL A 615 -19.02 -32.07 -27.74
CA VAL A 615 -17.64 -31.58 -27.63
C VAL A 615 -16.66 -32.47 -28.39
N ALA A 616 -16.85 -33.80 -28.36
CA ALA A 616 -16.05 -34.72 -29.17
C ALA A 616 -16.21 -34.43 -30.68
N GLY A 617 -17.43 -34.12 -31.13
CA GLY A 617 -17.71 -33.74 -32.51
C GLY A 617 -17.07 -32.41 -32.94
N VAL A 618 -16.98 -31.42 -32.04
CA VAL A 618 -16.24 -30.17 -32.30
C VAL A 618 -14.73 -30.42 -32.33
N LEU A 619 -14.21 -31.25 -31.42
CA LEU A 619 -12.79 -31.60 -31.35
C LEU A 619 -12.29 -32.30 -32.62
N GLU A 620 -13.13 -33.12 -33.27
CA GLU A 620 -12.81 -33.75 -34.55
C GLU A 620 -12.59 -32.72 -35.68
N LYS A 621 -13.23 -31.55 -35.60
CA LYS A 621 -13.12 -30.47 -36.60
C LYS A 621 -11.87 -29.60 -36.43
N VAL A 622 -11.16 -29.69 -35.31
CA VAL A 622 -9.90 -28.96 -35.08
C VAL A 622 -8.82 -29.47 -36.03
N PRO A 623 -8.06 -28.65 -36.77
CA PRO A 623 -7.05 -29.12 -37.73
C PRO A 623 -6.05 -30.14 -37.14
N GLU A 624 -5.64 -31.13 -37.93
CA GLU A 624 -4.69 -32.16 -37.47
C GLU A 624 -3.30 -31.57 -37.16
N GLY A 625 -2.73 -31.98 -36.03
CA GLY A 625 -1.43 -31.53 -35.54
C GLY A 625 -1.38 -31.48 -34.00
N GLY A 626 -0.30 -30.90 -33.45
CA GLY A 626 -0.08 -30.84 -32.00
C GLY A 626 -1.19 -30.11 -31.22
N MET A 627 -1.99 -29.29 -31.89
CA MET A 627 -3.13 -28.57 -31.29
C MET A 627 -4.30 -29.51 -30.98
N ARG A 628 -4.59 -30.46 -31.87
CA ARG A 628 -5.62 -31.49 -31.65
C ARG A 628 -5.20 -32.45 -30.55
N ASP A 629 -3.93 -32.86 -30.53
CA ASP A 629 -3.38 -33.74 -29.48
C ASP A 629 -3.43 -33.06 -28.10
N TYR A 630 -3.14 -31.75 -28.06
CA TYR A 630 -3.28 -30.96 -26.84
C TYR A 630 -4.74 -30.91 -26.37
N CYS A 631 -5.71 -30.75 -27.29
CA CYS A 631 -7.12 -30.79 -26.93
C CYS A 631 -7.57 -32.16 -26.41
N LYS A 632 -7.12 -33.25 -27.04
CA LYS A 632 -7.38 -34.62 -26.56
C LYS A 632 -6.83 -34.83 -25.16
N LYS A 633 -5.61 -34.35 -24.89
CA LYS A 633 -4.98 -34.42 -23.57
C LYS A 633 -5.81 -33.64 -22.54
N GLN A 634 -6.22 -32.42 -22.86
CA GLN A 634 -7.03 -31.60 -21.95
C GLN A 634 -8.41 -32.23 -21.69
N PHE A 635 -9.03 -32.83 -22.71
CA PHE A 635 -10.28 -33.57 -22.55
C PHE A 635 -10.10 -34.71 -21.55
N TRP A 636 -9.07 -35.54 -21.76
CA TRP A 636 -8.76 -36.66 -20.88
C TRP A 636 -8.45 -36.21 -19.45
N GLU A 637 -7.63 -35.17 -19.28
CA GLU A 637 -7.34 -34.58 -17.97
C GLU A 637 -8.60 -34.10 -17.26
N THR A 638 -9.58 -33.57 -17.99
CA THR A 638 -10.85 -33.10 -17.41
C THR A 638 -11.67 -34.28 -16.86
N LEU A 639 -11.57 -35.47 -17.47
CA LEU A 639 -12.22 -36.67 -16.97
C LEU A 639 -11.45 -37.31 -15.80
N GLU A 640 -10.12 -37.22 -15.80
CA GLU A 640 -9.25 -37.91 -14.82
C GLU A 640 -8.99 -37.09 -13.54
N ASN A 641 -8.98 -35.75 -13.61
CA ASN A 641 -8.50 -34.86 -12.54
C ASN A 641 -9.31 -34.86 -11.23
N GLY A 642 -10.37 -35.67 -11.13
CA GLY A 642 -11.18 -35.81 -9.92
C GLY A 642 -12.08 -34.60 -9.60
N VAL A 643 -12.30 -33.70 -10.56
CA VAL A 643 -13.20 -32.55 -10.39
C VAL A 643 -14.67 -32.96 -10.51
N MET A 644 -14.95 -34.08 -11.17
CA MET A 644 -16.29 -34.68 -11.30
C MET A 644 -16.70 -35.35 -9.99
N ASP A 645 -17.97 -35.22 -9.60
CA ASP A 645 -18.54 -36.03 -8.53
C ASP A 645 -18.78 -37.48 -8.99
N MET A 646 -19.21 -38.35 -8.07
CA MET A 646 -19.31 -39.79 -8.31
C MET A 646 -20.25 -40.11 -9.49
N ASP A 647 -21.42 -39.50 -9.52
CA ASP A 647 -22.45 -39.78 -10.53
C ASP A 647 -21.99 -39.32 -11.93
N ARG A 648 -21.42 -38.11 -12.04
CA ARG A 648 -20.86 -37.61 -13.32
C ARG A 648 -19.67 -38.44 -13.77
N SER A 649 -18.80 -38.86 -12.83
CA SER A 649 -17.65 -39.71 -13.13
C SER A 649 -18.08 -41.06 -13.71
N LEU A 650 -19.14 -41.68 -13.17
CA LEU A 650 -19.68 -42.94 -13.70
C LEU A 650 -20.20 -42.77 -15.13
N ILE A 651 -20.89 -41.65 -15.43
CA ILE A 651 -21.34 -41.34 -16.78
C ILE A 651 -20.14 -41.17 -17.71
N CYS A 652 -19.16 -40.37 -17.34
CA CYS A 652 -17.95 -40.16 -18.13
C CYS A 652 -17.19 -41.46 -18.41
N LEU A 653 -17.05 -42.35 -17.42
CA LEU A 653 -16.42 -43.66 -17.57
C LEU A 653 -17.23 -44.58 -18.49
N SER A 654 -18.56 -44.63 -18.31
CA SER A 654 -19.45 -45.43 -19.15
C SER A 654 -19.41 -44.94 -20.61
N TRP A 655 -19.41 -43.64 -20.81
CA TRP A 655 -19.35 -43.00 -22.11
C TRP A 655 -18.01 -43.29 -22.80
N TRP A 656 -16.90 -43.11 -22.07
CA TRP A 656 -15.55 -43.36 -22.57
C TRP A 656 -15.31 -44.84 -22.91
N GLY A 657 -15.73 -45.76 -22.03
CA GLY A 657 -15.41 -47.19 -22.14
C GLY A 657 -16.40 -48.03 -22.94
N SER A 658 -17.69 -47.71 -22.90
CA SER A 658 -18.75 -48.59 -23.44
C SER A 658 -19.62 -47.94 -24.52
N LYS A 659 -19.65 -46.60 -24.61
CA LYS A 659 -20.51 -45.88 -25.58
C LYS A 659 -19.73 -45.24 -26.74
N GLY A 660 -18.50 -45.67 -26.97
CA GLY A 660 -17.71 -45.22 -28.13
C GLY A 660 -16.97 -43.90 -27.94
N GLY A 661 -16.95 -43.31 -26.73
CA GLY A 661 -16.34 -42.01 -26.48
C GLY A 661 -14.82 -42.01 -26.69
N ARG A 662 -14.14 -43.10 -26.27
CA ARG A 662 -12.71 -43.29 -26.54
C ARG A 662 -12.42 -43.31 -28.02
N GLU A 663 -13.23 -44.01 -28.80
CA GLU A 663 -13.12 -44.10 -30.25
C GLU A 663 -13.27 -42.72 -30.86
N LYS A 664 -14.34 -41.98 -30.54
CA LYS A 664 -14.60 -40.64 -31.06
C LYS A 664 -13.47 -39.63 -30.81
N ILE A 665 -12.78 -39.71 -29.67
CA ILE A 665 -11.72 -38.75 -29.30
C ILE A 665 -10.34 -39.20 -29.79
N MET A 666 -9.99 -40.47 -29.60
CA MET A 666 -8.64 -40.95 -29.88
C MET A 666 -8.46 -41.32 -31.36
N PHE A 667 -9.50 -41.85 -32.00
CA PHE A 667 -9.45 -42.42 -33.34
C PHE A 667 -10.44 -41.69 -34.27
N LYS A 668 -10.05 -41.31 -35.49
CA LYS A 668 -11.02 -40.73 -36.45
C LYS A 668 -12.15 -41.74 -36.66
N GLY A 669 -13.40 -41.27 -36.69
CA GLY A 669 -14.65 -42.06 -36.64
C GLY A 669 -14.92 -43.04 -37.79
N ASN A 670 -13.94 -43.85 -38.19
CA ASN A 670 -14.09 -45.01 -39.04
C ASN A 670 -13.72 -46.27 -38.25
N VAL A 671 -14.56 -46.62 -37.28
CA VAL A 671 -14.65 -48.01 -36.83
C VAL A 671 -16.11 -48.39 -36.92
N ASN A 672 -16.42 -49.14 -37.99
CA ASN A 672 -17.71 -49.77 -38.22
C ASN A 672 -18.25 -50.43 -36.94
N ASN A 673 -19.56 -50.28 -36.74
CA ASN A 673 -20.38 -51.00 -35.77
C ASN A 673 -19.88 -52.43 -35.47
N GLY A 674 -19.50 -52.66 -34.22
CA GLY A 674 -19.32 -54.00 -33.67
C GLY A 674 -19.27 -53.94 -32.14
N PRO A 675 -20.09 -54.73 -31.40
CA PRO A 675 -20.04 -54.72 -29.95
C PRO A 675 -18.80 -55.46 -29.48
N PHE A 676 -17.85 -54.75 -28.87
CA PHE A 676 -16.73 -55.39 -28.18
C PHE A 676 -17.18 -55.80 -26.77
N MET A 677 -17.65 -57.04 -26.64
CA MET A 677 -17.78 -57.67 -25.34
C MET A 677 -16.39 -58.07 -24.82
N SER A 678 -15.95 -57.46 -23.72
CA SER A 678 -14.77 -57.90 -22.96
C SER A 678 -15.04 -59.28 -22.36
N GLY A 679 -14.40 -60.33 -22.88
CA GLY A 679 -14.45 -61.67 -22.29
C GLY A 679 -14.10 -62.88 -23.17
N GLY A 680 -13.74 -62.71 -24.44
CA GLY A 680 -13.37 -63.84 -25.31
C GLY A 680 -11.88 -64.23 -25.21
N LEU A 681 -11.58 -65.40 -24.63
CA LEU A 681 -10.24 -66.02 -24.65
C LEU A 681 -9.74 -66.24 -26.10
N PRO A 682 -8.42 -66.11 -26.37
CA PRO A 682 -7.89 -66.24 -27.72
C PRO A 682 -7.95 -67.68 -28.22
N LEU A 683 -8.56 -67.87 -29.40
CA LEU A 683 -8.51 -69.11 -30.16
C LEU A 683 -7.07 -69.39 -30.61
N LYS A 684 -6.53 -70.53 -30.15
CA LYS A 684 -5.25 -71.10 -30.59
C LYS A 684 -5.30 -71.43 -32.09
N ASN A 685 -4.57 -70.68 -32.91
CA ASN A 685 -4.24 -71.11 -34.27
C ASN A 685 -3.08 -72.10 -34.24
N LYS A 686 -3.38 -73.36 -34.56
CA LYS A 686 -2.41 -74.39 -34.94
C LYS A 686 -1.98 -74.17 -36.40
N SER A 687 -0.68 -73.99 -36.57
CA SER A 687 0.20 -74.57 -37.59
C SER A 687 -0.21 -74.60 -39.08
N SER A 688 0.66 -73.94 -39.86
CA SER A 688 1.54 -74.54 -40.90
C SER A 688 1.20 -74.39 -42.40
N ARG A 689 2.25 -73.92 -43.10
CA ARG A 689 2.66 -74.07 -44.53
C ARG A 689 1.77 -73.32 -45.54
N LEU A 690 2.32 -72.53 -46.47
CA LEU A 690 3.63 -72.43 -47.12
C LEU A 690 4.06 -70.96 -47.24
#